data_AF-A0A8T9SFU9-F1
#
_entry.id   AF-A0A8T9SFU9-F1
#
_cell.length_a   1.000
_cell.length_b   1.000
_cell.length_c   1.000
_cell.angle_alpha   90.00
_cell.angle_beta   90.00
_cell.angle_gamma   90.00
#
_symmetry.space_group_name_H-M   'P 1'
#
loop_
_entity.id
_entity.type
_entity.pdbx_description
1 polymer ?
#
loop_
_entity_poly.entity_id
_entity_poly.type
_entity_poly.pdbx_seq_one_letter_code
_entity_poly.pdbx_strand_id
1 'polypeptide(L)'
;MKNRFLFGLLALLPGLALGQRRPKPKPAAPAKAAAVPYFQQEVNYAIDVKLDDRAHYLRGREELVYHNNSPQPLGFIWFHLWPNAYRDNHTAFGQEQQRHGNRKFLFAKAKDRGFIDSLAFAVNGQAAKLEFDPKNPDIAKLVLPQALAPGATATIATPFRVKLPGSFSRLGHVGQSYQISQWYPKPAVLDRRGWHPIPYLSQGEFYSEYGSFDVSITLPSNYTVGATGVLQNPDEQARMAALATATASKKTADDFGKDMAFPASAPTTKTLRYKQERVHDFAWFADKRFNVLRDSVQLPSGRAVSTWVLFTNRQAMKWIKGLQDVNDAVRNYSKWVGDYPYASATAVDGALSAGSGMEYPMVTVTEPEAIVHEVGHNWFYGILGSNERDFPWLDEGMNSYFQYRVEELTNPQAGMLSALQTAKPVAKAFGLENLPGTALSWLPYQAMATRGLAQPVQGPTSAEYTQVNYAATVYEKTALSMKYLAGYLGQEKFDAAMHQYYARWQFKHPYPEDMQAVFEESTGQKLGWFFRDFLGTAQPYDADISALAVFNDVVKVLVRTDSSVPWAVPVSTVDAQNNVLETLWTPPFGNTDPNADEEVTSQLNFKRENVAAVVVDAGYLTPQLNRRNDRLKIESGPLDRSEPLHLRPLFSVERWDKATVNWLPVLGANTSDKLMLGAAFYNNPLAPKKLQYLLMPMYSFNRNELNGIGRIQLNALPQRDSRQFITALTVQRFERYFKTEPSFTFILPHRVGYVPQQQVQVAFTSVTDQDLSRTRSIVTGAYSVRHEDALQAWSANVELNHLLASATESNDKGAVLLRAEAAYQRFYSAKKRVQVRLFGGRFLQSAAQTDFVLGLSSSPDYRRQTAFLDRQQISHALTAQVHQTDNRDGAFKAFVPVASQKWLSSLNVQVDVPALPLAIFADLGATSEKQFLAGRATSQRLFYDAGVTLPFVRNIFEVYVPVAGSQFRDGLPGSRQEFTDGIRFVLNLNKLSPFRLLDENLTR
;
A
#
# COMPACT_ATOMS: atom_id res chain seq x y z
N MET A 1 -10.60 55.65 20.94
CA MET A 1 -11.77 54.87 21.41
C MET A 1 -11.52 53.42 21.06
N LYS A 2 -11.45 52.56 22.07
CA LYS A 2 -10.93 51.18 22.02
C LYS A 2 -12.06 50.16 21.97
N ASN A 3 -11.77 49.02 21.33
CA ASN A 3 -12.42 47.70 21.46
C ASN A 3 -13.92 47.62 21.16
N ARG A 4 -14.26 47.14 19.95
CA ARG A 4 -15.42 46.27 19.64
C ARG A 4 -15.56 46.11 18.12
N PHE A 5 -14.78 45.22 17.49
CA PHE A 5 -15.08 44.68 16.14
C PHE A 5 -14.17 43.46 15.87
N LEU A 6 -14.30 42.43 16.71
CA LEU A 6 -13.66 41.12 16.47
C LEU A 6 -14.56 39.99 17.02
N PHE A 7 -15.87 40.08 16.78
CA PHE A 7 -16.84 39.03 17.09
C PHE A 7 -18.04 39.24 16.16
N GLY A 8 -18.04 38.60 14.99
CA GLY A 8 -19.11 38.79 14.01
C GLY A 8 -18.85 38.16 12.65
N LEU A 9 -18.21 36.98 12.60
CA LEU A 9 -18.11 36.18 11.36
C LEU A 9 -17.87 34.69 11.66
N LEU A 10 -18.42 34.21 12.77
CA LEU A 10 -18.42 32.79 13.19
C LEU A 10 -19.83 32.18 13.25
N ALA A 11 -20.85 32.92 12.79
CA ALA A 11 -22.24 32.50 12.81
C ALA A 11 -22.75 32.29 11.37
N LEU A 12 -22.26 31.25 10.70
CA LEU A 12 -22.87 30.62 9.51
C LEU A 12 -22.19 29.25 9.27
N LEU A 13 -22.24 28.40 10.29
CA LEU A 13 -22.03 26.96 10.20
C LEU A 13 -23.27 26.32 10.83
N PRO A 14 -24.05 25.47 10.13
CA PRO A 14 -25.17 24.80 10.77
C PRO A 14 -24.62 23.90 11.88
N GLY A 15 -25.26 23.98 13.04
CA GLY A 15 -24.83 23.33 14.27
C GLY A 15 -24.70 21.81 14.11
N LEU A 16 -23.46 21.32 14.21
CA LEU A 16 -23.17 19.98 14.68
C LEU A 16 -23.39 20.00 16.19
N ALA A 17 -24.63 19.69 16.58
CA ALA A 17 -24.96 19.42 17.97
C ALA A 17 -24.08 18.27 18.48
N LEU A 18 -23.20 18.59 19.44
CA LEU A 18 -22.62 17.63 20.38
C LEU A 18 -23.76 17.08 21.26
N GLY A 19 -24.56 16.19 20.67
CA GLY A 19 -25.47 15.37 21.44
C GLY A 19 -24.63 14.36 22.21
N GLN A 20 -24.48 14.57 23.53
CA GLN A 20 -24.30 13.46 24.45
C GLN A 20 -25.50 12.53 24.27
N ARG A 21 -25.34 11.50 23.45
CA ARG A 21 -26.33 10.45 23.29
C ARG A 21 -25.67 9.10 23.48
N ARG A 22 -26.38 8.33 24.28
CA ARG A 22 -26.08 7.02 24.86
C ARG A 22 -25.28 6.12 23.92
N PRO A 23 -24.37 5.29 24.47
CA PRO A 23 -23.64 4.30 23.69
C PRO A 23 -24.62 3.53 22.80
N LYS A 24 -24.30 3.42 21.50
CA LYS A 24 -24.97 2.43 20.66
C LYS A 24 -24.81 1.06 21.35
N PRO A 25 -25.86 0.21 21.37
CA PRO A 25 -25.70 -1.13 21.91
C PRO A 25 -24.52 -1.78 21.20
N LYS A 26 -23.61 -2.39 21.98
CA LYS A 26 -22.68 -3.40 21.47
C LYS A 26 -23.45 -4.26 20.45
N PRO A 27 -22.91 -4.58 19.26
CA PRO A 27 -23.56 -5.57 18.41
C PRO A 27 -23.88 -6.76 19.31
N ALA A 28 -25.16 -7.13 19.36
CA ALA A 28 -25.61 -8.23 20.20
C ALA A 28 -24.66 -9.39 19.90
N ALA A 29 -24.06 -9.97 20.94
CA ALA A 29 -23.40 -11.25 20.80
C ALA A 29 -24.36 -12.13 19.99
N PRO A 30 -23.91 -12.75 18.88
CA PRO A 30 -24.79 -13.58 18.10
C PRO A 30 -25.52 -14.49 19.08
N ALA A 31 -26.86 -14.49 19.02
CA ALA A 31 -27.68 -15.38 19.81
C ALA A 31 -27.00 -16.76 19.75
N LYS A 32 -26.81 -17.43 20.89
CA LYS A 32 -26.25 -18.78 20.97
C LYS A 32 -27.12 -19.71 20.09
N ALA A 33 -26.90 -19.68 18.78
CA ALA A 33 -27.14 -20.82 17.92
C ALA A 33 -26.32 -21.94 18.55
N ALA A 34 -26.94 -23.10 18.75
CA ALA A 34 -26.21 -24.26 19.20
C ALA A 34 -24.94 -24.38 18.37
N ALA A 35 -23.77 -24.37 19.02
CA ALA A 35 -22.49 -24.39 18.32
C ALA A 35 -22.48 -25.63 17.42
N VAL A 36 -22.45 -25.42 16.11
CA VAL A 36 -22.29 -26.52 15.15
C VAL A 36 -20.93 -27.15 15.45
N PRO A 37 -20.87 -28.46 15.78
CA PRO A 37 -19.60 -29.13 16.00
C PRO A 37 -18.67 -28.94 14.81
N TYR A 38 -17.36 -28.91 15.07
CA TYR A 38 -16.37 -28.82 13.99
C TYR A 38 -16.54 -29.97 12.99
N PHE A 39 -16.56 -29.64 11.71
CA PHE A 39 -16.43 -30.59 10.60
C PHE A 39 -15.70 -29.91 9.44
N GLN A 40 -15.11 -30.71 8.57
CA GLN A 40 -14.51 -30.33 7.29
C GLN A 40 -14.72 -31.49 6.32
N GLN A 41 -14.68 -31.25 5.03
CA GLN A 41 -14.82 -32.33 4.05
C GLN A 41 -13.47 -33.01 3.81
N GLU A 42 -13.50 -34.14 3.11
CA GLU A 42 -12.30 -34.78 2.59
C GLU A 42 -12.45 -34.95 1.09
N VAL A 43 -11.42 -34.55 0.33
CA VAL A 43 -11.44 -34.62 -1.14
C VAL A 43 -10.18 -35.29 -1.66
N ASN A 44 -10.34 -36.49 -2.22
CA ASN A 44 -9.24 -37.32 -2.68
C ASN A 44 -9.16 -37.31 -4.21
N TYR A 45 -8.06 -36.84 -4.79
CA TYR A 45 -7.89 -36.60 -6.22
C TYR A 45 -6.99 -37.63 -6.90
N ALA A 46 -7.40 -38.05 -8.09
CA ALA A 46 -6.56 -38.66 -9.11
C ALA A 46 -6.59 -37.79 -10.37
N ILE A 47 -5.44 -37.27 -10.79
CA ILE A 47 -5.36 -36.33 -11.93
C ILE A 47 -4.30 -36.77 -12.93
N ASP A 48 -4.72 -36.98 -14.17
CA ASP A 48 -3.81 -37.16 -15.31
C ASP A 48 -3.79 -35.88 -16.14
N VAL A 49 -2.61 -35.28 -16.33
CA VAL A 49 -2.46 -34.04 -17.10
C VAL A 49 -1.30 -34.11 -18.09
N LYS A 50 -1.49 -33.51 -19.25
CA LYS A 50 -0.46 -33.36 -20.29
C LYS A 50 -0.21 -31.90 -20.61
N LEU A 51 1.06 -31.50 -20.60
CA LEU A 51 1.53 -30.18 -21.05
C LEU A 51 1.81 -30.18 -22.55
N ASP A 52 1.20 -29.21 -23.24
CA ASP A 52 1.55 -28.80 -24.59
C ASP A 52 2.35 -27.50 -24.51
N ASP A 53 3.67 -27.62 -24.51
CA ASP A 53 4.59 -26.52 -24.23
C ASP A 53 4.86 -25.61 -25.44
N ARG A 54 4.28 -25.93 -26.60
CA ARG A 54 4.29 -25.12 -27.82
C ARG A 54 3.05 -24.26 -27.91
N ALA A 55 1.89 -24.83 -27.62
CA ALA A 55 0.62 -24.11 -27.63
C ALA A 55 0.28 -23.45 -26.29
N HIS A 56 0.99 -23.80 -25.21
CA HIS A 56 0.75 -23.38 -23.83
C HIS A 56 -0.62 -23.81 -23.30
N TYR A 57 -0.91 -25.11 -23.42
CA TYR A 57 -2.14 -25.72 -22.89
C TYR A 57 -1.84 -26.87 -21.95
N LEU A 58 -2.72 -27.05 -20.97
CA LEU A 58 -2.89 -28.30 -20.25
C LEU A 58 -4.12 -29.03 -20.77
N ARG A 59 -4.02 -30.33 -20.93
CA ARG A 59 -5.16 -31.22 -21.20
C ARG A 59 -5.14 -32.30 -20.13
N GLY A 60 -6.22 -32.40 -19.37
CA GLY A 60 -6.29 -33.33 -18.27
C GLY A 60 -7.65 -33.96 -18.08
N ARG A 61 -7.66 -34.96 -17.21
CA ARG A 61 -8.85 -35.57 -16.65
C ARG A 61 -8.60 -35.68 -15.15
N GLU A 62 -9.57 -35.24 -14.38
CA GLU A 62 -9.60 -35.48 -12.94
C GLU A 62 -10.72 -36.44 -12.59
N GLU A 63 -10.47 -37.22 -11.55
CA GLU A 63 -11.45 -37.92 -10.76
C GLU A 63 -11.19 -37.57 -9.30
N LEU A 64 -12.23 -37.23 -8.55
CA LEU A 64 -12.15 -36.97 -7.13
C LEU A 64 -13.22 -37.74 -6.36
N VAL A 65 -12.88 -38.20 -5.17
CA VAL A 65 -13.82 -38.78 -4.21
C VAL A 65 -14.10 -37.74 -3.14
N TYR A 66 -15.33 -37.26 -3.10
CA TYR A 66 -15.79 -36.28 -2.13
C TYR A 66 -16.51 -36.99 -0.98
N HIS A 67 -16.04 -36.78 0.25
CA HIS A 67 -16.63 -37.34 1.47
C HIS A 67 -17.48 -36.27 2.16
N ASN A 68 -18.79 -36.49 2.27
CA ASN A 68 -19.66 -35.56 2.98
C ASN A 68 -19.59 -35.80 4.50
N ASN A 69 -18.74 -35.03 5.18
CA ASN A 69 -18.63 -35.05 6.64
C ASN A 69 -19.55 -34.01 7.31
N SER A 70 -20.34 -33.26 6.55
CA SER A 70 -21.30 -32.32 7.11
C SER A 70 -22.50 -33.06 7.72
N PRO A 71 -23.22 -32.45 8.69
CA PRO A 71 -24.41 -33.07 9.28
C PRO A 71 -25.64 -33.03 8.35
N GLN A 72 -25.51 -32.55 7.10
CA GLN A 72 -26.63 -32.33 6.18
C GLN A 72 -26.43 -33.06 4.85
N PRO A 73 -27.51 -33.52 4.20
CA PRO A 73 -27.43 -34.02 2.84
C PRO A 73 -27.12 -32.87 1.86
N LEU A 74 -26.19 -33.10 0.92
CA LEU A 74 -25.78 -32.10 -0.07
C LEU A 74 -26.49 -32.35 -1.40
N GLY A 75 -27.28 -31.39 -1.89
CA GLY A 75 -27.87 -31.46 -3.24
C GLY A 75 -26.95 -30.91 -4.34
N PHE A 76 -25.86 -30.26 -3.96
CA PHE A 76 -24.90 -29.65 -4.88
C PHE A 76 -23.55 -29.47 -4.19
N ILE A 77 -22.51 -29.24 -4.98
CA ILE A 77 -21.17 -28.87 -4.51
C ILE A 77 -20.71 -27.64 -5.31
N TRP A 78 -20.19 -26.62 -4.63
CA TRP A 78 -19.56 -25.49 -5.31
C TRP A 78 -18.16 -25.86 -5.79
N PHE A 79 -17.79 -25.41 -6.98
CA PHE A 79 -16.49 -25.60 -7.60
C PHE A 79 -15.88 -24.25 -7.97
N HIS A 80 -14.59 -24.11 -7.71
CA HIS A 80 -13.72 -23.10 -8.27
C HIS A 80 -13.15 -23.58 -9.61
N LEU A 81 -13.11 -22.64 -10.57
CA LEU A 81 -12.63 -22.79 -11.93
C LEU A 81 -11.63 -21.66 -12.24
N TRP A 82 -10.65 -21.51 -11.35
CA TRP A 82 -9.72 -20.39 -11.27
C TRP A 82 -9.07 -19.92 -12.57
N PRO A 83 -8.73 -20.76 -13.57
CA PRO A 83 -8.18 -20.25 -14.81
C PRO A 83 -9.12 -19.28 -15.53
N ASN A 84 -10.45 -19.35 -15.31
CA ASN A 84 -11.41 -18.38 -15.86
C ASN A 84 -11.25 -16.97 -15.30
N ALA A 85 -10.54 -16.76 -14.19
CA ALA A 85 -10.21 -15.42 -13.70
C ALA A 85 -9.43 -14.59 -14.72
N TYR A 86 -8.61 -15.25 -15.56
CA TYR A 86 -7.78 -14.62 -16.58
C TYR A 86 -8.48 -14.42 -17.92
N ARG A 87 -9.79 -14.72 -18.02
CA ARG A 87 -10.53 -14.74 -19.29
C ARG A 87 -10.68 -13.34 -19.88
N ASP A 88 -11.08 -12.37 -19.07
CA ASP A 88 -11.31 -10.98 -19.49
C ASP A 88 -11.23 -10.01 -18.29
N ASN A 89 -11.53 -8.72 -18.53
CA ASN A 89 -11.40 -7.66 -17.54
C ASN A 89 -12.58 -7.54 -16.56
N HIS A 90 -13.70 -8.24 -16.78
CA HIS A 90 -14.90 -8.13 -15.95
C HIS A 90 -14.89 -9.09 -14.75
N THR A 91 -13.96 -10.06 -14.74
CA THR A 91 -13.75 -10.99 -13.62
C THR A 91 -13.32 -10.25 -12.34
N ALA A 92 -13.48 -10.87 -11.17
CA ALA A 92 -13.03 -10.28 -9.91
C ALA A 92 -11.54 -9.90 -9.94
N PHE A 93 -10.68 -10.77 -10.50
CA PHE A 93 -9.28 -10.49 -10.78
C PHE A 93 -9.10 -9.27 -11.70
N GLY A 94 -9.82 -9.19 -12.83
CA GLY A 94 -9.74 -8.04 -13.73
C GLY A 94 -10.10 -6.72 -13.05
N GLN A 95 -11.15 -6.71 -12.23
CA GLN A 95 -11.56 -5.55 -11.46
C GLN A 95 -10.55 -5.17 -10.37
N GLU A 96 -9.94 -6.15 -9.71
CA GLU A 96 -8.85 -5.93 -8.76
C GLU A 96 -7.63 -5.30 -9.44
N GLN A 97 -7.19 -5.82 -10.60
CA GLN A 97 -6.09 -5.22 -11.35
C GLN A 97 -6.39 -3.77 -11.76
N GLN A 98 -7.67 -3.46 -12.05
CA GLN A 98 -8.10 -2.09 -12.28
C GLN A 98 -7.99 -1.22 -11.04
N ARG A 99 -8.46 -1.68 -9.87
CA ARG A 99 -8.34 -0.94 -8.60
C ARG A 99 -6.89 -0.72 -8.21
N HIS A 100 -6.03 -1.72 -8.41
CA HIS A 100 -4.61 -1.70 -8.02
C HIS A 100 -3.71 -0.94 -9.02
N GLY A 101 -4.27 -0.28 -10.03
CA GLY A 101 -3.49 0.47 -11.01
C GLY A 101 -2.69 -0.39 -12.00
N ASN A 102 -2.91 -1.71 -12.05
CA ASN A 102 -2.15 -2.64 -12.88
C ASN A 102 -2.73 -2.79 -14.29
N ARG A 103 -2.06 -2.17 -15.26
CA ARG A 103 -2.48 -2.17 -16.68
C ARG A 103 -2.02 -3.39 -17.49
N LYS A 104 -1.12 -4.25 -16.95
CA LYS A 104 -0.51 -5.36 -17.71
C LYS A 104 -1.57 -6.34 -18.19
N PHE A 105 -2.44 -6.80 -17.29
CA PHE A 105 -3.56 -7.68 -17.62
C PHE A 105 -4.65 -6.95 -18.40
N LEU A 106 -5.00 -5.72 -18.01
CA LEU A 106 -6.14 -4.99 -18.60
C LEU A 106 -6.01 -4.75 -20.10
N PHE A 107 -4.78 -4.57 -20.60
CA PHE A 107 -4.47 -4.44 -22.03
C PHE A 107 -3.86 -5.71 -22.65
N ALA A 108 -3.93 -6.85 -21.97
CA ALA A 108 -3.40 -8.11 -22.50
C ALA A 108 -4.19 -8.58 -23.73
N LYS A 109 -3.45 -9.06 -24.73
CA LYS A 109 -4.01 -9.59 -25.98
C LYS A 109 -4.69 -10.92 -25.73
N ALA A 110 -5.64 -11.29 -26.59
CA ALA A 110 -6.36 -12.56 -26.48
C ALA A 110 -5.43 -13.79 -26.38
N LYS A 111 -4.29 -13.78 -27.09
CA LYS A 111 -3.31 -14.88 -27.02
C LYS A 111 -2.69 -15.07 -25.63
N ASP A 112 -2.57 -14.01 -24.85
CA ASP A 112 -1.94 -14.02 -23.52
C ASP A 112 -2.99 -14.29 -22.40
N ARG A 113 -4.29 -14.27 -22.70
CA ARG A 113 -5.37 -14.59 -21.73
C ARG A 113 -5.50 -16.10 -21.50
N GLY A 114 -5.91 -16.47 -20.28
CA GLY A 114 -6.14 -17.85 -19.85
C GLY A 114 -7.60 -18.14 -19.56
N PHE A 115 -7.97 -19.43 -19.55
CA PHE A 115 -9.29 -19.93 -19.17
C PHE A 115 -9.26 -21.45 -19.04
N ILE A 116 -10.30 -22.02 -18.42
CA ILE A 116 -10.57 -23.46 -18.41
C ILE A 116 -11.86 -23.76 -19.18
N ASP A 117 -11.84 -24.82 -19.99
CA ASP A 117 -12.98 -25.29 -20.76
C ASP A 117 -12.97 -26.82 -20.92
N SER A 118 -13.81 -27.34 -21.82
CA SER A 118 -13.93 -28.77 -22.12
C SER A 118 -14.36 -29.60 -20.90
N LEU A 119 -15.13 -28.99 -20.00
CA LEU A 119 -15.68 -29.60 -18.80
C LEU A 119 -16.90 -30.47 -19.13
N ALA A 120 -16.93 -31.69 -18.59
CA ALA A 120 -18.04 -32.63 -18.71
C ALA A 120 -18.14 -33.43 -17.40
N PHE A 121 -18.74 -32.81 -16.38
CA PHE A 121 -18.86 -33.41 -15.06
C PHE A 121 -19.79 -34.62 -15.06
N ALA A 122 -19.34 -35.68 -14.41
CA ALA A 122 -20.14 -36.83 -14.04
C ALA A 122 -20.00 -37.12 -12.55
N VAL A 123 -21.10 -37.49 -11.89
CA VAL A 123 -21.17 -37.89 -10.48
C VAL A 123 -21.62 -39.35 -10.45
N ASN A 124 -20.80 -40.23 -9.89
CA ASN A 124 -21.02 -41.69 -9.88
C ASN A 124 -21.33 -42.26 -11.27
N GLY A 125 -20.65 -41.74 -12.31
CA GLY A 125 -20.84 -42.12 -13.71
C GLY A 125 -22.06 -41.50 -14.41
N GLN A 126 -22.91 -40.74 -13.71
CA GLN A 126 -24.05 -40.04 -14.29
C GLN A 126 -23.70 -38.59 -14.63
N ALA A 127 -24.10 -38.10 -15.80
CA ALA A 127 -23.88 -36.72 -16.19
C ALA A 127 -24.51 -35.74 -15.18
N ALA A 128 -23.76 -34.73 -14.77
CA ALA A 128 -24.19 -33.74 -13.79
C ALA A 128 -24.15 -32.33 -14.38
N LYS A 129 -25.11 -31.48 -13.97
CA LYS A 129 -25.26 -30.13 -14.48
C LYS A 129 -24.34 -29.17 -13.72
N LEU A 130 -23.62 -28.32 -14.45
CA LEU A 130 -22.80 -27.25 -13.91
C LEU A 130 -23.49 -25.89 -14.15
N GLU A 131 -23.70 -25.10 -13.10
CA GLU A 131 -24.34 -23.78 -13.15
C GLU A 131 -23.32 -22.70 -12.73
N PHE A 132 -22.86 -21.87 -13.68
CA PHE A 132 -21.88 -20.83 -13.40
C PHE A 132 -22.46 -19.67 -12.58
N ASP A 133 -21.65 -19.10 -11.68
CA ASP A 133 -22.00 -17.85 -11.04
C ASP A 133 -22.07 -16.72 -12.10
N PRO A 134 -23.15 -15.92 -12.14
CA PRO A 134 -23.31 -14.89 -13.17
C PRO A 134 -22.27 -13.77 -13.14
N LYS A 135 -21.61 -13.54 -11.98
CA LYS A 135 -20.64 -12.45 -11.79
C LYS A 135 -19.21 -12.95 -11.86
N ASN A 136 -18.97 -14.18 -11.43
CA ASN A 136 -17.66 -14.78 -11.26
C ASN A 136 -17.58 -16.10 -12.04
N PRO A 137 -17.15 -16.08 -13.31
CA PRO A 137 -17.15 -17.27 -14.18
C PRO A 137 -16.13 -18.34 -13.75
N ASP A 138 -15.31 -18.03 -12.76
CA ASP A 138 -14.41 -18.91 -12.03
C ASP A 138 -15.08 -19.60 -10.82
N ILE A 139 -16.40 -19.49 -10.68
CA ILE A 139 -17.20 -20.20 -9.69
C ILE A 139 -18.36 -20.90 -10.40
N ALA A 140 -18.64 -22.14 -10.03
CA ALA A 140 -19.79 -22.87 -10.54
C ALA A 140 -20.38 -23.84 -9.52
N LYS A 141 -21.68 -24.07 -9.60
CA LYS A 141 -22.43 -25.01 -8.78
C LYS A 141 -22.64 -26.31 -9.55
N LEU A 142 -22.07 -27.42 -9.06
CA LEU A 142 -22.32 -28.75 -9.57
C LEU A 142 -23.57 -29.32 -8.90
N VAL A 143 -24.66 -29.47 -9.66
CA VAL A 143 -25.91 -30.08 -9.17
C VAL A 143 -25.75 -31.59 -9.15
N LEU A 144 -25.89 -32.19 -7.97
CA LEU A 144 -25.76 -33.64 -7.84
C LEU A 144 -27.04 -34.33 -8.35
N PRO A 145 -26.95 -35.39 -9.18
CA PRO A 145 -28.11 -36.15 -9.63
C PRO A 145 -28.94 -36.73 -8.47
N GLN A 146 -28.27 -37.07 -7.38
CA GLN A 146 -28.85 -37.51 -6.13
C GLN A 146 -28.16 -36.78 -4.97
N ALA A 147 -28.92 -36.39 -3.95
CA ALA A 147 -28.36 -35.75 -2.77
C ALA A 147 -27.38 -36.69 -2.03
N LEU A 148 -26.21 -36.18 -1.68
CA LEU A 148 -25.16 -36.92 -0.99
C LEU A 148 -25.42 -36.88 0.53
N ALA A 149 -25.81 -38.01 1.11
CA ALA A 149 -26.13 -38.11 2.54
C ALA A 149 -24.90 -37.84 3.45
N PRO A 150 -25.10 -37.44 4.72
CA PRO A 150 -24.02 -37.38 5.71
C PRO A 150 -23.27 -38.71 5.82
N GLY A 151 -21.95 -38.67 5.85
CA GLY A 151 -21.05 -39.82 5.88
C GLY A 151 -20.91 -40.58 4.55
N ALA A 152 -21.67 -40.22 3.51
CA ALA A 152 -21.57 -40.86 2.20
C ALA A 152 -20.50 -40.21 1.31
N THR A 153 -20.10 -40.93 0.26
CA THR A 153 -19.12 -40.47 -0.72
C THR A 153 -19.71 -40.35 -2.12
N ALA A 154 -19.12 -39.48 -2.94
CA ALA A 154 -19.42 -39.39 -4.37
C ALA A 154 -18.12 -39.32 -5.18
N THR A 155 -18.04 -40.11 -6.26
CA THR A 155 -16.97 -40.01 -7.25
C THR A 155 -17.38 -39.00 -8.32
N ILE A 156 -16.61 -37.94 -8.46
CA ILE A 156 -16.85 -36.85 -9.41
C ILE A 156 -15.70 -36.84 -10.41
N ALA A 157 -16.02 -36.84 -11.71
CA ALA A 157 -15.00 -36.84 -12.76
C ALA A 157 -15.31 -35.82 -13.84
N THR A 158 -14.28 -35.20 -14.41
CA THR A 158 -14.42 -34.33 -15.58
C THR A 158 -13.13 -34.31 -16.41
N PRO A 159 -13.20 -34.33 -17.75
CA PRO A 159 -12.10 -33.83 -18.57
C PRO A 159 -12.00 -32.31 -18.40
N PHE A 160 -10.82 -31.75 -18.70
CA PHE A 160 -10.64 -30.30 -18.78
C PHE A 160 -9.49 -29.93 -19.70
N ARG A 161 -9.54 -28.71 -20.20
CA ARG A 161 -8.43 -28.07 -20.91
C ARG A 161 -8.22 -26.68 -20.34
N VAL A 162 -6.96 -26.37 -20.03
CA VAL A 162 -6.56 -25.03 -19.56
C VAL A 162 -5.71 -24.38 -20.62
N LYS A 163 -6.10 -23.18 -21.04
CA LYS A 163 -5.21 -22.27 -21.74
C LYS A 163 -4.39 -21.51 -20.70
N LEU A 164 -3.07 -21.67 -20.73
CA LEU A 164 -2.20 -21.01 -19.78
C LEU A 164 -2.09 -19.52 -20.14
N PRO A 165 -2.36 -18.60 -19.20
CA PRO A 165 -2.16 -17.19 -19.43
C PRO A 165 -0.66 -16.85 -19.46
N GLY A 166 -0.31 -15.71 -20.06
CA GLY A 166 0.97 -15.07 -19.76
C GLY A 166 1.08 -14.77 -18.26
N SER A 167 2.30 -14.62 -17.74
CA SER A 167 2.48 -14.30 -16.31
C SER A 167 1.84 -12.96 -15.92
N PHE A 168 0.69 -13.00 -15.24
CA PHE A 168 -0.01 -11.85 -14.64
C PHE A 168 -0.19 -11.96 -13.14
N SER A 169 -0.29 -13.19 -12.61
CA SER A 169 -0.42 -13.50 -11.19
C SER A 169 0.23 -14.89 -10.94
N ARG A 170 -0.43 -15.82 -10.23
CA ARG A 170 0.14 -17.11 -9.78
C ARG A 170 0.16 -18.22 -10.84
N LEU A 171 -0.87 -18.30 -11.70
CA LEU A 171 -0.92 -19.22 -12.83
C LEU A 171 -0.37 -18.54 -14.08
N GLY A 172 0.52 -19.20 -14.82
CA GLY A 172 0.91 -18.76 -16.15
C GLY A 172 2.24 -19.30 -16.65
N HIS A 173 2.80 -18.60 -17.64
CA HIS A 173 4.10 -18.95 -18.20
C HIS A 173 4.89 -17.72 -18.66
N VAL A 174 6.22 -17.88 -18.71
CA VAL A 174 7.14 -16.98 -19.42
C VAL A 174 7.98 -17.82 -20.38
N GLY A 175 7.73 -17.64 -21.68
CA GLY A 175 8.29 -18.55 -22.68
C GLY A 175 7.87 -19.99 -22.38
N GLN A 176 8.84 -20.87 -22.16
CA GLN A 176 8.65 -22.28 -21.85
C GLN A 176 8.97 -22.64 -20.39
N SER A 177 8.90 -21.65 -19.49
CA SER A 177 8.90 -21.80 -18.03
C SER A 177 7.46 -21.72 -17.53
N TYR A 178 7.03 -22.69 -16.71
CA TYR A 178 5.63 -22.86 -16.33
C TYR A 178 5.42 -22.75 -14.82
N GLN A 179 4.44 -21.93 -14.43
CA GLN A 179 3.96 -21.74 -13.06
C GLN A 179 2.54 -22.29 -12.99
N ILE A 180 2.40 -23.58 -12.71
CA ILE A 180 1.13 -24.30 -12.81
C ILE A 180 0.50 -24.42 -11.43
N SER A 181 -0.37 -23.47 -11.13
CA SER A 181 -1.13 -23.35 -9.89
C SER A 181 -2.61 -23.13 -10.19
N GLN A 182 -3.51 -23.48 -9.26
CA GLN A 182 -4.96 -23.24 -9.41
C GLN A 182 -5.49 -23.68 -10.80
N TRP A 183 -5.05 -24.84 -11.28
CA TRP A 183 -5.10 -25.22 -12.69
C TRP A 183 -6.12 -26.33 -13.00
N TYR A 184 -6.81 -26.84 -11.99
CA TYR A 184 -7.81 -27.90 -12.08
C TYR A 184 -9.11 -27.45 -11.38
N PRO A 185 -10.28 -27.99 -11.75
CA PRO A 185 -11.52 -27.74 -11.01
C PRO A 185 -11.41 -28.22 -9.56
N LYS A 186 -11.81 -27.38 -8.61
CA LYS A 186 -11.62 -27.65 -7.19
C LYS A 186 -12.90 -27.39 -6.41
N PRO A 187 -13.42 -28.30 -5.58
CA PRO A 187 -14.53 -28.00 -4.69
C PRO A 187 -14.20 -26.85 -3.73
N ALA A 188 -15.15 -25.94 -3.54
CA ALA A 188 -15.08 -24.91 -2.51
C ALA A 188 -15.28 -25.55 -1.12
N VAL A 189 -14.69 -24.94 -0.09
CA VAL A 189 -14.82 -25.44 1.28
C VAL A 189 -16.26 -25.35 1.77
N LEU A 190 -16.71 -26.41 2.46
CA LEU A 190 -17.92 -26.43 3.27
C LEU A 190 -17.56 -26.78 4.71
N ASP A 191 -17.65 -25.79 5.59
CA ASP A 191 -17.33 -25.93 7.01
C ASP A 191 -18.48 -25.46 7.91
N ARG A 192 -18.21 -25.32 9.22
CA ARG A 192 -19.18 -24.86 10.23
C ARG A 192 -19.74 -23.45 9.97
N ARG A 193 -19.15 -22.64 9.09
CA ARG A 193 -19.65 -21.32 8.67
C ARG A 193 -20.34 -21.35 7.30
N GLY A 194 -20.41 -22.51 6.65
CA GLY A 194 -21.13 -22.73 5.40
C GLY A 194 -20.20 -22.91 4.20
N TRP A 195 -20.74 -22.66 3.00
CA TRP A 195 -19.99 -22.74 1.75
C TRP A 195 -19.15 -21.48 1.54
N HIS A 196 -17.92 -21.65 1.03
CA HIS A 196 -16.99 -20.57 0.73
C HIS A 196 -16.65 -20.45 -0.78
N PRO A 197 -17.63 -20.17 -1.66
CA PRO A 197 -17.38 -19.96 -3.09
C PRO A 197 -16.81 -18.55 -3.32
N ILE A 198 -15.54 -18.37 -3.00
CA ILE A 198 -14.82 -17.11 -3.23
C ILE A 198 -14.40 -16.99 -4.70
N PRO A 199 -14.20 -15.78 -5.26
CA PRO A 199 -13.61 -15.59 -6.58
C PRO A 199 -12.08 -15.43 -6.50
N TYR A 200 -11.37 -15.63 -7.61
CA TYR A 200 -9.92 -15.48 -7.68
C TYR A 200 -9.55 -14.00 -7.59
N LEU A 201 -8.55 -13.72 -6.75
CA LEU A 201 -7.90 -12.42 -6.59
C LEU A 201 -6.38 -12.66 -6.54
N SER A 202 -5.58 -11.65 -6.88
CA SER A 202 -4.14 -11.68 -6.62
C SER A 202 -3.80 -11.41 -5.16
N GLN A 203 -4.62 -10.63 -4.44
CA GLN A 203 -4.41 -10.31 -3.04
C GLN A 203 -5.16 -11.31 -2.15
N GLY A 204 -4.42 -11.93 -1.22
CA GLY A 204 -4.88 -13.03 -0.36
C GLY A 204 -4.74 -14.41 -0.99
N GLU A 205 -4.71 -15.43 -0.15
CA GLU A 205 -4.60 -16.82 -0.58
C GLU A 205 -5.94 -17.53 -0.80
N PHE A 206 -5.82 -18.84 -0.97
CA PHE A 206 -6.90 -19.76 -1.31
C PHE A 206 -7.38 -20.50 -0.08
N TYR A 207 -8.62 -20.98 -0.14
CA TYR A 207 -9.22 -21.78 0.91
C TYR A 207 -9.78 -23.05 0.29
N SER A 208 -9.31 -24.22 0.73
CA SER A 208 -9.51 -25.49 0.04
C SER A 208 -9.58 -26.65 1.04
N GLU A 209 -10.34 -27.69 0.69
CA GLU A 209 -10.52 -28.89 1.52
C GLU A 209 -9.24 -29.74 1.56
N TYR A 210 -8.98 -30.38 2.70
CA TYR A 210 -7.90 -31.36 2.83
C TYR A 210 -8.25 -32.70 2.16
N GLY A 211 -7.25 -33.39 1.66
CA GLY A 211 -7.36 -34.79 1.25
C GLY A 211 -6.06 -35.34 0.70
N SER A 212 -6.16 -36.21 -0.30
CA SER A 212 -5.02 -36.84 -0.97
C SER A 212 -4.96 -36.50 -2.45
N PHE A 213 -3.75 -36.53 -3.01
CA PHE A 213 -3.48 -36.27 -4.41
C PHE A 213 -2.61 -37.38 -4.98
N ASP A 214 -3.05 -37.95 -6.10
CA ASP A 214 -2.29 -38.86 -6.97
C ASP A 214 -2.27 -38.26 -8.38
N VAL A 215 -1.17 -37.59 -8.72
CA VAL A 215 -1.10 -36.74 -9.92
C VAL A 215 -0.03 -37.24 -10.88
N SER A 216 -0.43 -37.51 -12.13
CA SER A 216 0.45 -37.89 -13.23
C SER A 216 0.61 -36.75 -14.22
N ILE A 217 1.84 -36.24 -14.35
CA ILE A 217 2.19 -35.10 -15.21
C ILE A 217 2.99 -35.59 -16.42
N THR A 218 2.45 -35.44 -17.62
CA THR A 218 3.10 -35.79 -18.88
C THR A 218 3.62 -34.56 -19.61
N LEU A 219 4.92 -34.52 -19.91
CA LEU A 219 5.61 -33.37 -20.51
C LEU A 219 6.87 -33.81 -21.29
N PRO A 220 7.50 -32.95 -22.11
CA PRO A 220 8.76 -33.28 -22.78
C PRO A 220 9.85 -33.76 -21.80
N SER A 221 10.60 -34.79 -22.19
CA SER A 221 11.45 -35.56 -21.27
C SER A 221 12.58 -34.76 -20.61
N ASN A 222 13.00 -33.64 -21.20
CA ASN A 222 14.07 -32.77 -20.71
C ASN A 222 13.62 -31.70 -19.70
N TYR A 223 12.35 -31.64 -19.31
CA TYR A 223 11.91 -30.77 -18.23
C TYR A 223 12.34 -31.29 -16.85
N THR A 224 12.67 -30.36 -15.95
CA THR A 224 12.80 -30.63 -14.51
C THR A 224 11.59 -30.03 -13.80
N VAL A 225 11.01 -30.78 -12.86
CA VAL A 225 9.74 -30.43 -12.21
C VAL A 225 9.91 -30.40 -10.68
N GLY A 226 9.51 -29.28 -10.07
CA GLY A 226 9.23 -29.19 -8.64
C GLY A 226 7.72 -29.18 -8.42
N ALA A 227 7.18 -30.01 -7.54
CA ALA A 227 5.73 -30.16 -7.35
C ALA A 227 5.38 -30.49 -5.91
N THR A 228 4.12 -30.30 -5.56
CA THR A 228 3.54 -30.82 -4.33
C THR A 228 3.63 -32.35 -4.33
N GLY A 229 3.96 -32.93 -3.18
CA GLY A 229 4.00 -34.37 -2.97
C GLY A 229 5.31 -35.06 -3.32
N VAL A 230 5.34 -36.37 -3.05
CA VAL A 230 6.53 -37.21 -3.21
C VAL A 230 6.53 -37.83 -4.61
N LEU A 231 7.60 -37.56 -5.36
CA LEU A 231 7.87 -38.17 -6.66
C LEU A 231 7.99 -39.69 -6.52
N GLN A 232 7.27 -40.46 -7.35
CA GLN A 232 7.22 -41.93 -7.26
C GLN A 232 8.15 -42.65 -8.24
N ASN A 233 8.64 -41.98 -9.29
CA ASN A 233 9.42 -42.61 -10.36
C ASN A 233 10.91 -42.79 -9.97
N PRO A 234 11.44 -44.02 -9.84
CA PRO A 234 12.83 -44.24 -9.41
C PRO A 234 13.88 -43.63 -10.37
N ASP A 235 13.67 -43.76 -11.68
CA ASP A 235 14.61 -43.23 -12.68
C ASP A 235 14.70 -41.69 -12.63
N GLU A 236 13.57 -41.02 -12.39
CA GLU A 236 13.56 -39.55 -12.25
C GLU A 236 14.16 -39.12 -10.90
N GLN A 237 13.93 -39.87 -9.82
CA GLN A 237 14.61 -39.62 -8.53
C GLN A 237 16.15 -39.72 -8.68
N ALA A 238 16.63 -40.74 -9.40
CA ALA A 238 18.06 -40.89 -9.70
C ALA A 238 18.58 -39.72 -10.55
N ARG A 239 17.82 -39.28 -11.55
CA ARG A 239 18.15 -38.10 -12.37
C ARG A 239 18.24 -36.82 -11.53
N MET A 240 17.29 -36.60 -10.63
CA MET A 240 17.26 -35.44 -9.73
C MET A 240 18.46 -35.46 -8.76
N ALA A 241 18.84 -36.62 -8.24
CA ALA A 241 20.03 -36.77 -7.41
C ALA A 241 21.31 -36.46 -8.20
N ALA A 242 21.44 -36.94 -9.44
CA ALA A 242 22.58 -36.62 -10.30
C ALA A 242 22.68 -35.12 -10.61
N LEU A 243 21.56 -34.45 -10.88
CA LEU A 243 21.51 -32.99 -11.04
C LEU A 243 21.92 -32.26 -9.78
N ALA A 244 21.50 -32.76 -8.60
CA ALA A 244 21.89 -32.20 -7.32
C ALA A 244 23.40 -32.26 -7.10
N THR A 245 24.02 -33.41 -7.35
CA THR A 245 25.48 -33.58 -7.27
C THR A 245 26.21 -32.67 -8.25
N ALA A 246 25.76 -32.60 -9.51
CA ALA A 246 26.38 -31.76 -10.54
C ALA A 246 26.23 -30.25 -10.26
N THR A 247 25.14 -29.82 -9.63
CA THR A 247 24.97 -28.42 -9.24
C THR A 247 25.81 -28.10 -8.01
N ALA A 248 25.88 -29.00 -7.03
CA ALA A 248 26.66 -28.80 -5.81
C ALA A 248 28.17 -28.65 -6.06
N SER A 249 28.69 -29.15 -7.19
CA SER A 249 30.08 -28.94 -7.59
C SER A 249 30.38 -27.52 -8.10
N LYS A 250 29.35 -26.74 -8.45
CA LYS A 250 29.48 -25.33 -8.87
C LYS A 250 29.59 -24.44 -7.63
N LYS A 251 30.61 -23.58 -7.56
CA LYS A 251 30.93 -22.77 -6.36
C LYS A 251 30.93 -21.27 -6.62
N THR A 252 31.01 -20.86 -7.88
CA THR A 252 31.11 -19.46 -8.29
C THR A 252 30.02 -19.10 -9.30
N ALA A 253 29.74 -17.81 -9.46
CA ALA A 253 28.76 -17.33 -10.44
C ALA A 253 29.15 -17.71 -11.89
N ASP A 254 30.46 -17.80 -12.17
CA ASP A 254 30.97 -18.14 -13.49
C ASP A 254 30.68 -19.61 -13.86
N ASP A 255 30.63 -20.53 -12.88
CA ASP A 255 30.28 -21.94 -13.09
C ASP A 255 28.86 -22.15 -13.61
N PHE A 256 27.96 -21.18 -13.38
CA PHE A 256 26.58 -21.21 -13.87
C PHE A 256 26.42 -20.51 -15.24
N GLY A 257 27.32 -19.58 -15.57
CA GLY A 257 27.18 -18.73 -16.73
C GLY A 257 26.00 -17.75 -16.64
N LYS A 258 25.71 -17.08 -17.75
CA LYS A 258 24.63 -16.07 -17.86
C LYS A 258 23.54 -16.44 -18.86
N ASP A 259 23.66 -17.60 -19.51
CA ASP A 259 22.68 -18.02 -20.51
C ASP A 259 21.34 -18.34 -19.85
N MET A 260 20.30 -17.76 -20.43
CA MET A 260 18.90 -17.89 -20.02
C MET A 260 18.02 -18.25 -21.23
N ALA A 261 18.58 -18.58 -22.39
CA ALA A 261 17.81 -19.05 -23.53
C ALA A 261 17.09 -20.37 -23.20
N PHE A 262 15.88 -20.55 -23.72
CA PHE A 262 15.13 -21.79 -23.54
C PHE A 262 15.71 -22.88 -24.46
N PRO A 263 16.20 -24.02 -23.91
CA PRO A 263 16.61 -25.15 -24.73
C PRO A 263 15.44 -25.68 -25.56
N ALA A 264 15.68 -26.32 -26.70
CA ALA A 264 14.61 -26.98 -27.46
C ALA A 264 13.94 -28.08 -26.62
N SER A 265 12.62 -28.24 -26.75
CA SER A 265 11.89 -29.31 -26.08
C SER A 265 12.22 -30.66 -26.70
N ALA A 266 12.42 -31.68 -25.86
CA ALA A 266 12.70 -33.02 -26.34
C ALA A 266 11.54 -33.57 -27.21
N PRO A 267 11.84 -34.38 -28.25
CA PRO A 267 10.81 -34.97 -29.10
C PRO A 267 10.02 -36.08 -28.39
N THR A 268 10.59 -36.65 -27.31
CA THR A 268 9.94 -37.65 -26.46
C THR A 268 9.38 -37.02 -25.19
N THR A 269 8.36 -37.64 -24.61
CA THR A 269 7.76 -37.24 -23.33
C THR A 269 8.12 -38.21 -22.21
N LYS A 270 7.99 -37.75 -20.97
CA LYS A 270 7.96 -38.58 -19.77
C LYS A 270 6.70 -38.31 -18.96
N THR A 271 6.33 -39.24 -18.08
CA THR A 271 5.21 -39.08 -17.15
C THR A 271 5.73 -39.23 -15.72
N LEU A 272 5.54 -38.17 -14.93
CA LEU A 272 5.95 -38.12 -13.52
C LEU A 272 4.73 -38.28 -12.63
N ARG A 273 4.78 -39.20 -11.67
CA ARG A 273 3.69 -39.43 -10.70
C ARG A 273 4.10 -38.89 -9.32
N TYR A 274 3.28 -38.03 -8.76
CA TYR A 274 3.43 -37.47 -7.42
C TYR A 274 2.28 -37.91 -6.52
N LYS A 275 2.60 -38.28 -5.28
CA LYS A 275 1.60 -38.65 -4.28
C LYS A 275 1.76 -37.85 -3.00
N GLN A 276 0.65 -37.39 -2.44
CA GLN A 276 0.62 -36.76 -1.12
C GLN A 276 -0.72 -36.95 -0.43
N GLU A 277 -0.68 -37.10 0.89
CA GLU A 277 -1.87 -37.11 1.75
C GLU A 277 -1.85 -35.89 2.68
N ARG A 278 -3.03 -35.52 3.19
CA ARG A 278 -3.24 -34.40 4.13
C ARG A 278 -2.75 -33.05 3.59
N VAL A 279 -2.99 -32.79 2.31
CA VAL A 279 -2.77 -31.48 1.68
C VAL A 279 -4.08 -30.98 1.08
N HIS A 280 -4.19 -29.66 0.95
CA HIS A 280 -5.40 -29.00 0.43
C HIS A 280 -5.20 -28.36 -0.95
N ASP A 281 -3.97 -28.44 -1.49
CA ASP A 281 -3.67 -27.91 -2.81
C ASP A 281 -2.53 -28.66 -3.49
N PHE A 282 -2.44 -28.54 -4.82
CA PHE A 282 -1.42 -29.17 -5.65
C PHE A 282 -0.95 -28.22 -6.76
N ALA A 283 0.32 -27.84 -6.69
CA ALA A 283 0.98 -27.04 -7.73
C ALA A 283 2.23 -27.74 -8.25
N TRP A 284 2.66 -27.32 -9.46
CA TRP A 284 3.92 -27.76 -10.03
C TRP A 284 4.53 -26.70 -10.94
N PHE A 285 5.86 -26.74 -11.01
CA PHE A 285 6.70 -25.77 -11.68
C PHE A 285 7.67 -26.51 -12.58
N ALA A 286 7.77 -26.09 -13.84
CA ALA A 286 8.55 -26.81 -14.84
C ALA A 286 9.43 -25.87 -15.66
N ASP A 287 10.72 -26.18 -15.68
CA ASP A 287 11.71 -25.51 -16.52
C ASP A 287 12.80 -26.51 -16.95
N LYS A 288 13.31 -26.35 -18.17
CA LYS A 288 14.41 -27.17 -18.71
C LYS A 288 15.77 -26.71 -18.19
N ARG A 289 15.85 -25.51 -17.62
CA ARG A 289 17.09 -24.84 -17.19
C ARG A 289 17.36 -24.96 -15.69
N PHE A 290 16.49 -25.64 -14.94
CA PHE A 290 16.67 -25.76 -13.50
C PHE A 290 17.95 -26.50 -13.15
N ASN A 291 18.82 -25.82 -12.40
CA ASN A 291 19.78 -26.40 -11.51
C ASN A 291 19.02 -26.92 -10.26
N VAL A 292 19.55 -27.96 -9.62
CA VAL A 292 18.90 -28.61 -8.47
C VAL A 292 19.91 -28.66 -7.33
N LEU A 293 19.53 -28.34 -6.10
CA LEU A 293 20.30 -28.69 -4.92
C LEU A 293 19.42 -29.42 -3.92
N ARG A 294 20.04 -30.22 -3.05
CA ARG A 294 19.38 -31.02 -2.04
C ARG A 294 20.18 -31.03 -0.74
N ASP A 295 19.47 -31.06 0.38
CA ASP A 295 20.03 -31.40 1.69
C ASP A 295 19.02 -32.25 2.52
N SER A 296 19.35 -32.53 3.78
CA SER A 296 18.48 -33.18 4.75
C SER A 296 18.57 -32.48 6.10
N VAL A 297 17.42 -32.15 6.68
CA VAL A 297 17.33 -31.50 7.99
C VAL A 297 16.71 -32.43 9.03
N GLN A 298 17.36 -32.53 10.19
CA GLN A 298 16.84 -33.23 11.35
C GLN A 298 15.91 -32.30 12.14
N LEU A 299 14.67 -32.72 12.37
CA LEU A 299 13.68 -32.01 13.16
C LEU A 299 13.87 -32.24 14.68
N PRO A 300 13.31 -31.39 15.55
CA PRO A 300 13.31 -31.62 17.00
C PRO A 300 12.71 -32.97 17.43
N SER A 301 11.76 -33.50 16.64
CA SER A 301 11.17 -34.83 16.85
C SER A 301 12.11 -36.00 16.55
N GLY A 302 13.25 -35.76 15.90
CA GLY A 302 14.14 -36.79 15.40
C GLY A 302 13.79 -37.33 14.01
N ARG A 303 12.77 -36.79 13.33
CA ARG A 303 12.51 -37.10 11.90
C ARG A 303 13.47 -36.33 11.00
N ALA A 304 13.90 -36.94 9.90
CA ALA A 304 14.65 -36.27 8.83
C ALA A 304 13.71 -35.83 7.69
N VAL A 305 13.90 -34.62 7.19
CA VAL A 305 13.15 -34.05 6.05
C VAL A 305 14.12 -33.70 4.94
N SER A 306 13.84 -34.12 3.71
CA SER A 306 14.65 -33.74 2.55
C SER A 306 14.29 -32.33 2.08
N THR A 307 15.29 -31.47 1.92
CA THR A 307 15.10 -30.10 1.44
C THR A 307 15.66 -29.96 0.03
N TRP A 308 15.00 -29.17 -0.81
CA TRP A 308 15.34 -29.00 -2.21
C TRP A 308 15.25 -27.53 -2.63
N VAL A 309 16.16 -27.11 -3.51
CA VAL A 309 16.00 -25.86 -4.26
C VAL A 309 16.20 -26.09 -5.76
N LEU A 310 15.28 -25.56 -6.57
CA LEU A 310 15.32 -25.65 -8.04
C LEU A 310 15.40 -24.24 -8.60
N PHE A 311 16.45 -23.91 -9.35
CA PHE A 311 16.69 -22.52 -9.76
C PHE A 311 17.39 -22.38 -11.11
N THR A 312 17.18 -21.25 -11.77
CA THR A 312 17.88 -20.95 -13.03
C THR A 312 19.25 -20.31 -12.77
N ASN A 313 20.02 -19.99 -13.81
CA ASN A 313 21.30 -19.29 -13.65
C ASN A 313 21.14 -17.86 -13.07
N ARG A 314 19.90 -17.34 -13.04
CA ARG A 314 19.59 -16.04 -12.43
C ARG A 314 19.80 -16.09 -10.92
N GLN A 315 20.65 -15.20 -10.41
CA GLN A 315 20.92 -15.09 -8.97
C GLN A 315 21.40 -16.41 -8.33
N ALA A 316 22.08 -17.27 -9.08
CA ALA A 316 22.48 -18.62 -8.65
C ALA A 316 23.18 -18.66 -7.28
N MET A 317 24.06 -17.69 -6.99
CA MET A 317 24.75 -17.63 -5.70
C MET A 317 23.82 -17.37 -4.51
N LYS A 318 22.73 -16.61 -4.70
CA LYS A 318 21.71 -16.42 -3.66
C LYS A 318 20.90 -17.69 -3.46
N TRP A 319 20.58 -18.41 -4.53
CA TRP A 319 19.89 -19.70 -4.46
C TRP A 319 20.71 -20.81 -3.80
N ILE A 320 22.05 -20.80 -3.95
CA ILE A 320 22.93 -21.70 -3.19
C ILE A 320 22.76 -21.46 -1.69
N LYS A 321 22.78 -20.19 -1.25
CA LYS A 321 22.46 -19.84 0.15
C LYS A 321 21.02 -20.25 0.51
N GLY A 322 20.11 -20.11 -0.44
CA GLY A 322 18.69 -20.45 -0.28
C GLY A 322 18.43 -21.88 0.22
N LEU A 323 19.30 -22.85 -0.08
CA LEU A 323 19.19 -24.20 0.49
C LEU A 323 19.29 -24.19 2.02
N GLN A 324 20.20 -23.38 2.57
CA GLN A 324 20.31 -23.17 4.02
C GLN A 324 19.08 -22.44 4.57
N ASP A 325 18.56 -21.46 3.83
CA ASP A 325 17.35 -20.73 4.25
C ASP A 325 16.12 -21.68 4.32
N VAL A 326 15.99 -22.66 3.41
CA VAL A 326 14.98 -23.74 3.52
C VAL A 326 15.22 -24.58 4.78
N ASN A 327 16.46 -25.01 5.03
CA ASN A 327 16.81 -25.82 6.20
C ASN A 327 16.47 -25.10 7.51
N ASP A 328 16.80 -23.81 7.60
CA ASP A 328 16.57 -22.99 8.79
C ASP A 328 15.08 -22.75 9.02
N ALA A 329 14.30 -22.49 7.97
CA ALA A 329 12.85 -22.42 8.07
C ALA A 329 12.26 -23.74 8.60
N VAL A 330 12.57 -24.88 7.95
CA VAL A 330 12.00 -26.18 8.32
C VAL A 330 12.35 -26.56 9.76
N ARG A 331 13.60 -26.34 10.19
CA ARG A 331 14.05 -26.66 11.55
C ARG A 331 13.38 -25.76 12.60
N ASN A 332 13.39 -24.44 12.39
CA ASN A 332 12.98 -23.50 13.43
C ASN A 332 11.45 -23.37 13.54
N TYR A 333 10.71 -23.47 12.44
CA TYR A 333 9.25 -23.55 12.51
C TYR A 333 8.83 -24.86 13.19
N SER A 334 9.51 -25.98 12.90
CA SER A 334 9.26 -27.24 13.62
C SER A 334 9.50 -27.11 15.13
N LYS A 335 10.46 -26.27 15.54
CA LYS A 335 10.78 -26.00 16.94
C LYS A 335 9.75 -25.12 17.62
N TRP A 336 9.30 -24.04 16.97
CA TRP A 336 8.50 -23.00 17.64
C TRP A 336 6.99 -23.09 17.40
N VAL A 337 6.56 -23.74 16.32
CA VAL A 337 5.13 -23.89 15.96
C VAL A 337 4.67 -25.33 16.18
N GLY A 338 5.38 -26.30 15.59
CA GLY A 338 5.07 -27.72 15.69
C GLY A 338 5.69 -28.51 14.55
N ASP A 339 5.84 -29.82 14.69
CA ASP A 339 6.69 -30.64 13.82
C ASP A 339 6.24 -30.69 12.33
N TYR A 340 7.16 -30.45 11.37
CA TYR A 340 6.85 -30.46 9.92
C TYR A 340 6.46 -31.86 9.40
N PRO A 341 5.21 -32.14 9.02
CA PRO A 341 4.68 -33.49 8.88
C PRO A 341 5.07 -34.20 7.57
N TYR A 342 5.55 -33.47 6.56
CA TYR A 342 5.82 -34.03 5.23
C TYR A 342 7.28 -34.51 5.08
N ALA A 343 7.51 -35.38 4.09
CA ALA A 343 8.83 -35.98 3.83
C ALA A 343 9.84 -35.02 3.19
N SER A 344 9.36 -33.95 2.54
CA SER A 344 10.21 -32.97 1.88
C SER A 344 9.64 -31.55 1.85
N ALA A 345 10.52 -30.57 1.69
CA ALA A 345 10.18 -29.16 1.43
C ALA A 345 11.03 -28.65 0.25
N THR A 346 10.40 -27.96 -0.70
CA THR A 346 11.04 -27.52 -1.94
C THR A 346 10.80 -26.04 -2.18
N ALA A 347 11.85 -25.28 -2.51
CA ALA A 347 11.72 -23.92 -3.04
C ALA A 347 12.15 -23.87 -4.51
N VAL A 348 11.39 -23.14 -5.34
CA VAL A 348 11.54 -23.13 -6.79
C VAL A 348 11.63 -21.69 -7.32
N ASP A 349 12.58 -21.42 -8.21
CA ASP A 349 12.66 -20.19 -8.98
C ASP A 349 11.53 -20.12 -10.00
N GLY A 350 10.87 -18.97 -10.12
CA GLY A 350 9.77 -18.80 -11.04
C GLY A 350 9.55 -17.36 -11.46
N ALA A 351 8.74 -17.19 -12.51
CA ALA A 351 8.38 -15.88 -13.04
C ALA A 351 7.01 -15.41 -12.50
N LEU A 352 6.85 -15.39 -11.17
CA LEU A 352 5.65 -14.83 -10.54
C LEU A 352 5.52 -13.33 -10.82
N SER A 353 4.28 -12.87 -11.00
CA SER A 353 3.96 -11.44 -11.17
C SER A 353 3.13 -10.87 -10.01
N ALA A 354 2.83 -11.67 -8.99
CA ALA A 354 2.13 -11.28 -7.76
C ALA A 354 2.90 -11.83 -6.55
N GLY A 355 3.11 -11.01 -5.53
CA GLY A 355 3.93 -11.35 -4.36
C GLY A 355 5.42 -11.51 -4.68
N SER A 356 6.21 -11.80 -3.64
CA SER A 356 7.61 -12.25 -3.75
C SER A 356 7.74 -13.78 -3.84
N GLY A 357 6.65 -14.50 -3.56
CA GLY A 357 6.52 -15.94 -3.72
C GLY A 357 5.06 -16.39 -3.67
N MET A 358 4.88 -17.70 -3.66
CA MET A 358 3.60 -18.37 -3.44
C MET A 358 3.86 -19.77 -2.88
N GLU A 359 3.05 -20.13 -1.91
CA GLU A 359 3.24 -21.18 -0.93
C GLU A 359 2.27 -22.35 -1.12
N TYR A 360 2.65 -23.36 -1.89
CA TYR A 360 1.85 -24.60 -1.95
C TYR A 360 2.41 -25.62 -0.96
N PRO A 361 1.58 -26.55 -0.47
CA PRO A 361 2.06 -27.63 0.39
C PRO A 361 3.27 -28.33 -0.24
N MET A 362 4.37 -28.40 0.51
CA MET A 362 5.67 -28.97 0.15
C MET A 362 6.46 -28.26 -0.97
N VAL A 363 5.87 -27.33 -1.71
CA VAL A 363 6.54 -26.62 -2.80
C VAL A 363 6.17 -25.14 -2.82
N THR A 364 7.16 -24.29 -2.66
CA THR A 364 7.01 -22.84 -2.88
C THR A 364 7.71 -22.43 -4.16
N VAL A 365 7.10 -21.50 -4.89
CA VAL A 365 7.77 -20.73 -5.93
C VAL A 365 8.11 -19.35 -5.37
N THR A 366 9.36 -18.89 -5.47
CA THR A 366 9.81 -17.72 -4.73
C THR A 366 11.05 -17.05 -5.34
N GLU A 367 11.36 -15.86 -4.86
CA GLU A 367 12.68 -15.23 -4.96
C GLU A 367 13.58 -15.68 -3.79
N PRO A 368 14.91 -15.75 -3.97
CA PRO A 368 15.79 -16.31 -2.94
C PRO A 368 15.75 -15.55 -1.60
N GLU A 369 15.41 -14.26 -1.61
CA GLU A 369 15.26 -13.44 -0.41
C GLU A 369 14.03 -13.79 0.44
N ALA A 370 13.01 -14.40 -0.15
CA ALA A 370 11.73 -14.69 0.51
C ALA A 370 11.60 -16.17 0.94
N ILE A 371 12.60 -17.02 0.70
CA ILE A 371 12.54 -18.47 0.97
C ILE A 371 12.05 -18.81 2.39
N VAL A 372 12.55 -18.11 3.42
CA VAL A 372 12.14 -18.41 4.81
C VAL A 372 10.64 -18.13 5.02
N HIS A 373 10.14 -17.03 4.46
CA HIS A 373 8.73 -16.67 4.50
C HIS A 373 7.89 -17.75 3.79
N GLU A 374 8.22 -18.03 2.54
CA GLU A 374 7.40 -18.91 1.72
C GLU A 374 7.43 -20.38 2.16
N VAL A 375 8.55 -20.86 2.69
CA VAL A 375 8.62 -22.18 3.31
C VAL A 375 7.82 -22.21 4.62
N GLY A 376 7.84 -21.11 5.39
CA GLY A 376 7.11 -20.97 6.65
C GLY A 376 5.59 -21.14 6.51
N HIS A 377 5.03 -20.73 5.38
CA HIS A 377 3.61 -20.93 5.08
C HIS A 377 3.19 -22.40 4.95
N ASN A 378 4.11 -23.36 4.85
CA ASN A 378 3.72 -24.76 5.01
C ASN A 378 3.00 -25.00 6.35
N TRP A 379 3.32 -24.22 7.40
CA TRP A 379 2.61 -24.28 8.67
C TRP A 379 1.28 -23.55 8.65
N PHE A 380 1.26 -22.30 8.23
CA PHE A 380 0.10 -21.43 8.47
C PHE A 380 -0.98 -21.55 7.37
N TYR A 381 -0.59 -21.56 6.11
CA TYR A 381 -1.44 -21.90 4.97
C TYR A 381 -1.61 -23.42 4.84
N GLY A 382 -0.49 -24.15 4.74
CA GLY A 382 -0.48 -25.58 4.39
C GLY A 382 -1.10 -26.52 5.42
N ILE A 383 -0.69 -26.40 6.68
CA ILE A 383 -1.06 -27.35 7.76
C ILE A 383 -2.17 -26.79 8.65
N LEU A 384 -2.12 -25.51 9.01
CA LEU A 384 -3.13 -24.85 9.83
C LEU A 384 -4.27 -24.26 8.99
N GLY A 385 -4.23 -24.33 7.66
CA GLY A 385 -5.39 -24.29 6.76
C GLY A 385 -6.39 -23.16 6.98
N SER A 386 -6.00 -22.02 7.55
CA SER A 386 -6.97 -21.00 7.95
C SER A 386 -7.65 -20.36 6.73
N ASN A 387 -8.86 -19.83 6.89
CA ASN A 387 -9.51 -19.08 5.82
C ASN A 387 -8.87 -17.69 5.69
N GLU A 388 -7.77 -17.64 4.95
CA GLU A 388 -7.00 -16.42 4.75
C GLU A 388 -7.79 -15.35 3.99
N ARG A 389 -8.72 -15.74 3.11
CA ARG A 389 -9.54 -14.77 2.38
C ARG A 389 -10.31 -13.85 3.32
N ASP A 390 -10.79 -14.39 4.44
CA ASP A 390 -11.52 -13.64 5.45
C ASP A 390 -10.63 -13.15 6.61
N PHE A 391 -9.55 -13.88 6.91
CA PHE A 391 -8.67 -13.63 8.05
C PHE A 391 -7.19 -13.67 7.66
N PRO A 392 -6.71 -12.75 6.81
CA PRO A 392 -5.41 -12.92 6.17
C PRO A 392 -4.22 -12.86 7.14
N TRP A 393 -4.41 -12.24 8.29
CA TRP A 393 -3.38 -12.14 9.32
C TRP A 393 -3.02 -13.48 9.98
N LEU A 394 -3.93 -14.48 9.95
CA LEU A 394 -3.67 -15.81 10.51
C LEU A 394 -2.60 -16.58 9.74
N ASP A 395 -2.41 -16.23 8.46
CA ASP A 395 -1.36 -16.77 7.63
C ASP A 395 -0.18 -15.79 7.53
N GLU A 396 -0.30 -14.79 6.67
CA GLU A 396 0.73 -13.79 6.34
C GLU A 396 1.42 -13.19 7.56
N GLY A 397 0.63 -12.68 8.51
CA GLY A 397 1.14 -11.96 9.68
C GLY A 397 1.76 -12.87 10.74
N MET A 398 1.14 -14.04 10.96
CA MET A 398 1.71 -15.08 11.83
C MET A 398 3.01 -15.62 11.25
N ASN A 399 3.03 -15.89 9.95
CA ASN A 399 4.19 -16.36 9.22
C ASN A 399 5.33 -15.33 9.29
N SER A 400 5.05 -14.04 9.05
CA SER A 400 6.04 -12.96 9.21
C SER A 400 6.66 -12.89 10.61
N TYR A 401 5.88 -13.12 11.68
CA TYR A 401 6.44 -13.16 13.04
C TYR A 401 7.51 -14.24 13.19
N PHE A 402 7.23 -15.47 12.73
CA PHE A 402 8.20 -16.57 12.82
C PHE A 402 9.36 -16.40 11.84
N GLN A 403 9.12 -15.85 10.65
CA GLN A 403 10.18 -15.48 9.71
C GLN A 403 11.18 -14.55 10.40
N TYR A 404 10.72 -13.46 11.02
CA TYR A 404 11.61 -12.52 11.69
C TYR A 404 12.36 -13.17 12.85
N ARG A 405 11.75 -14.09 13.60
CA ARG A 405 12.47 -14.87 14.62
C ARG A 405 13.61 -15.69 14.02
N VAL A 406 13.43 -16.29 12.85
CA VAL A 406 14.52 -17.02 12.15
C VAL A 406 15.61 -16.07 11.72
N GLU A 407 15.26 -14.95 11.09
CA GLU A 407 16.23 -13.94 10.64
C GLU A 407 17.02 -13.32 11.81
N GLU A 408 16.36 -13.09 12.95
CA GLU A 408 16.94 -12.58 14.19
C GLU A 408 18.05 -13.46 14.77
N LEU A 409 18.09 -14.75 14.41
CA LEU A 409 19.18 -15.66 14.82
C LEU A 409 20.55 -15.24 14.22
N THR A 410 20.53 -14.56 13.08
CA THR A 410 21.75 -14.13 12.37
C THR A 410 21.89 -12.60 12.32
N ASN A 411 20.76 -11.88 12.37
CA ASN A 411 20.71 -10.43 12.32
C ASN A 411 19.69 -9.88 13.34
N PRO A 412 20.13 -9.36 14.50
CA PRO A 412 19.23 -8.77 15.51
C PRO A 412 18.39 -7.57 15.01
N GLN A 413 18.70 -7.03 13.83
CA GLN A 413 18.00 -5.94 13.15
C GLN A 413 17.13 -6.44 11.99
N ALA A 414 16.76 -7.73 11.98
CA ALA A 414 15.89 -8.31 10.96
C ALA A 414 14.52 -7.61 10.88
N GLY A 415 13.87 -7.77 9.73
CA GLY A 415 12.65 -7.05 9.35
C GLY A 415 12.73 -6.46 7.95
N MET A 416 11.59 -6.02 7.40
CA MET A 416 11.46 -5.54 6.02
C MET A 416 12.40 -4.39 5.65
N LEU A 417 12.73 -3.51 6.61
CA LEU A 417 13.61 -2.35 6.41
C LEU A 417 15.04 -2.55 6.92
N SER A 418 15.43 -3.79 7.25
CA SER A 418 16.75 -4.13 7.79
C SER A 418 17.92 -3.68 6.91
N ALA A 419 17.74 -3.69 5.58
CA ALA A 419 18.74 -3.21 4.62
C ALA A 419 19.16 -1.73 4.85
N LEU A 420 18.28 -0.90 5.41
CA LEU A 420 18.60 0.49 5.73
C LEU A 420 19.55 0.61 6.93
N GLN A 421 19.57 -0.38 7.84
CA GLN A 421 20.46 -0.38 9.02
C GLN A 421 21.81 -1.03 8.71
N THR A 422 21.85 -2.05 7.86
CA THR A 422 23.08 -2.76 7.52
C THR A 422 24.02 -1.92 6.66
N ALA A 423 23.47 -0.99 5.85
CA ALA A 423 24.25 -0.02 5.10
C ALA A 423 24.78 1.10 6.02
N LYS A 424 25.93 0.92 6.66
CA LYS A 424 26.51 1.85 7.65
C LYS A 424 26.46 3.35 7.27
N PRO A 425 26.82 3.78 6.03
CA PRO A 425 26.72 5.20 5.65
C PRO A 425 25.27 5.72 5.67
N VAL A 426 24.32 4.89 5.25
CA VAL A 426 22.87 5.17 5.25
C VAL A 426 22.39 5.23 6.70
N ALA A 427 22.67 4.19 7.49
CA ALA A 427 22.27 4.14 8.90
C ALA A 427 22.76 5.36 9.69
N LYS A 428 24.02 5.77 9.49
CA LYS A 428 24.59 6.97 10.11
C LYS A 428 23.93 8.26 9.62
N ALA A 429 23.70 8.41 8.31
CA ALA A 429 23.06 9.60 7.75
C ALA A 429 21.65 9.81 8.31
N PHE A 430 20.84 8.75 8.38
CA PHE A 430 19.43 8.81 8.80
C PHE A 430 19.20 8.54 10.29
N GLY A 431 20.27 8.29 11.07
CA GLY A 431 20.19 8.10 12.52
C GLY A 431 19.57 6.77 12.96
N LEU A 432 19.75 5.73 12.15
CA LEU A 432 19.20 4.39 12.36
C LEU A 432 20.12 3.51 13.23
N GLU A 433 21.27 4.06 13.64
CA GLU A 433 22.26 3.41 14.49
C GLU A 433 21.64 3.05 15.85
N ASN A 434 21.96 1.85 16.34
CA ASN A 434 21.53 1.33 17.65
C ASN A 434 20.01 1.35 17.86
N LEU A 435 19.22 1.24 16.78
CA LEU A 435 17.78 0.97 16.88
C LEU A 435 17.53 -0.53 16.77
N PRO A 436 16.59 -1.09 17.56
CA PRO A 436 16.09 -2.43 17.30
C PRO A 436 15.34 -2.47 15.96
N GLY A 437 15.29 -3.64 15.31
CA GLY A 437 14.58 -3.82 14.04
C GLY A 437 13.10 -3.41 14.11
N THR A 438 12.47 -3.65 15.27
CA THR A 438 11.08 -3.25 15.58
C THR A 438 10.82 -1.76 15.39
N ALA A 439 11.79 -0.89 15.67
CA ALA A 439 11.65 0.55 15.47
C ALA A 439 11.44 0.92 13.99
N LEU A 440 12.03 0.17 13.07
CA LEU A 440 11.86 0.38 11.64
C LEU A 440 10.61 -0.30 11.10
N SER A 441 10.31 -1.52 11.57
CA SER A 441 9.12 -2.26 11.12
C SER A 441 7.80 -1.54 11.44
N TRP A 442 7.76 -0.66 12.44
CA TRP A 442 6.58 0.17 12.70
C TRP A 442 6.38 1.34 11.71
N LEU A 443 7.39 1.73 10.93
CA LEU A 443 7.31 2.92 10.05
C LEU A 443 6.18 2.86 9.01
N PRO A 444 5.94 1.74 8.30
CA PRO A 444 4.82 1.63 7.34
C PRO A 444 3.48 1.87 8.01
N TYR A 445 3.24 1.22 9.16
CA TYR A 445 2.03 1.43 9.95
C TYR A 445 1.92 2.88 10.43
N GLN A 446 2.98 3.46 10.99
CA GLN A 446 2.98 4.85 11.46
C GLN A 446 2.68 5.84 10.34
N ALA A 447 3.22 5.62 9.13
CA ALA A 447 2.95 6.46 7.97
C ALA A 447 1.47 6.44 7.56
N MET A 448 0.79 5.29 7.70
CA MET A 448 -0.63 5.14 7.44
C MET A 448 -1.51 5.71 8.57
N ALA A 449 -1.20 5.34 9.82
CA ALA A 449 -1.98 5.71 10.99
C ALA A 449 -2.02 7.23 11.22
N THR A 450 -0.87 7.91 11.05
CA THR A 450 -0.77 9.38 11.20
C THR A 450 -1.55 10.17 10.14
N ARG A 451 -2.03 9.51 9.09
CA ARG A 451 -2.85 10.10 8.01
C ARG A 451 -4.32 9.65 8.06
N GLY A 452 -4.70 8.85 9.05
CA GLY A 452 -6.01 8.22 9.12
C GLY A 452 -6.26 7.21 7.99
N LEU A 453 -5.20 6.54 7.51
CA LEU A 453 -5.26 5.56 6.43
C LEU A 453 -5.12 4.10 6.90
N ALA A 454 -4.79 3.88 8.17
CA ALA A 454 -4.61 2.53 8.71
C ALA A 454 -5.94 1.75 8.71
N GLN A 455 -5.85 0.45 8.42
CA GLN A 455 -6.94 -0.52 8.60
C GLN A 455 -6.65 -1.39 9.86
N PRO A 456 -7.69 -1.97 10.50
CA PRO A 456 -7.48 -2.95 11.58
C PRO A 456 -6.83 -4.23 11.03
N VAL A 457 -6.21 -5.05 11.90
CA VAL A 457 -5.62 -6.35 11.52
C VAL A 457 -6.72 -7.40 11.32
N GLN A 458 -7.73 -7.38 12.19
CA GLN A 458 -8.86 -8.29 12.16
C GLN A 458 -10.15 -7.56 11.74
N GLY A 459 -10.94 -8.20 10.88
CA GLY A 459 -12.25 -7.71 10.45
C GLY A 459 -12.39 -7.58 8.92
N PRO A 460 -11.48 -6.85 8.24
CA PRO A 460 -11.47 -6.76 6.79
C PRO A 460 -10.99 -8.07 6.16
N THR A 461 -11.65 -8.47 5.07
CA THR A 461 -11.22 -9.55 4.17
C THR A 461 -10.06 -9.09 3.27
N SER A 462 -9.34 -10.01 2.63
CA SER A 462 -8.23 -9.66 1.72
C SER A 462 -8.66 -8.70 0.61
N ALA A 463 -9.91 -8.76 0.15
CA ALA A 463 -10.44 -7.88 -0.90
C ALA A 463 -10.71 -6.44 -0.46
N GLU A 464 -10.82 -6.19 0.86
CA GLU A 464 -11.15 -4.89 1.44
C GLU A 464 -9.91 -4.06 1.82
N TYR A 465 -8.75 -4.71 1.93
CA TYR A 465 -7.48 -4.01 2.14
C TYR A 465 -7.03 -3.28 0.89
N THR A 466 -6.54 -2.05 1.05
CA THR A 466 -5.69 -1.44 0.02
C THR A 466 -4.35 -2.19 -0.05
N GLN A 467 -3.67 -2.16 -1.20
CA GLN A 467 -2.36 -2.83 -1.34
C GLN A 467 -1.36 -2.42 -0.26
N VAL A 468 -1.34 -1.12 0.09
CA VAL A 468 -0.44 -0.59 1.12
C VAL A 468 -0.83 -1.12 2.51
N ASN A 469 -2.13 -1.21 2.83
CA ASN A 469 -2.55 -1.77 4.11
C ASN A 469 -2.38 -3.29 4.17
N TYR A 470 -2.49 -4.01 3.06
CA TYR A 470 -2.17 -5.44 3.05
C TYR A 470 -0.72 -5.64 3.53
N ALA A 471 0.26 -4.97 2.92
CA ALA A 471 1.65 -5.03 3.39
C ALA A 471 1.85 -4.46 4.81
N ALA A 472 1.40 -3.23 5.08
CA ALA A 472 1.71 -2.54 6.34
C ALA A 472 0.94 -3.07 7.56
N THR A 473 -0.25 -3.62 7.35
CA THR A 473 -1.15 -4.08 8.43
C THR A 473 -1.14 -5.59 8.54
N VAL A 474 -1.43 -6.32 7.46
CA VAL A 474 -1.60 -7.78 7.50
C VAL A 474 -0.27 -8.47 7.81
N TYR A 475 0.84 -8.06 7.18
CA TYR A 475 2.17 -8.58 7.48
C TYR A 475 2.79 -7.89 8.70
N GLU A 476 3.22 -6.63 8.54
CA GLU A 476 4.11 -5.96 9.49
C GLU A 476 3.47 -5.71 10.86
N LYS A 477 2.31 -5.03 10.90
CA LYS A 477 1.63 -4.74 12.17
C LYS A 477 1.25 -6.03 12.89
N THR A 478 0.79 -7.07 12.19
CA THR A 478 0.48 -8.36 12.82
C THR A 478 1.73 -8.98 13.42
N ALA A 479 2.83 -9.08 12.67
CA ALA A 479 4.08 -9.67 13.17
C ALA A 479 4.60 -8.95 14.41
N LEU A 480 4.56 -7.62 14.41
CA LEU A 480 4.93 -6.81 15.57
C LEU A 480 3.95 -6.95 16.73
N SER A 481 2.66 -7.13 16.45
CA SER A 481 1.63 -7.39 17.46
C SER A 481 1.83 -8.74 18.13
N MET A 482 2.25 -9.77 17.39
CA MET A 482 2.59 -11.08 17.95
C MET A 482 3.88 -11.03 18.77
N LYS A 483 4.88 -10.27 18.32
CA LYS A 483 6.09 -9.99 19.11
C LYS A 483 5.77 -9.24 20.41
N TYR A 484 4.85 -8.27 20.34
CA TYR A 484 4.31 -7.58 21.51
C TYR A 484 3.60 -8.55 22.47
N LEU A 485 2.72 -9.43 21.96
CA LEU A 485 2.03 -10.42 22.79
C LEU A 485 3.02 -11.40 23.44
N ALA A 486 4.01 -11.88 22.69
CA ALA A 486 5.09 -12.72 23.23
C ALA A 486 5.90 -12.01 24.32
N GLY A 487 6.15 -10.70 24.16
CA GLY A 487 6.79 -9.87 25.19
C GLY A 487 5.96 -9.73 26.46
N TYR A 488 4.63 -9.62 26.33
CA TYR A 488 3.68 -9.52 27.45
C TYR A 488 3.51 -10.86 28.19
N LEU A 489 3.33 -11.97 27.46
CA LEU A 489 3.14 -13.30 28.02
C LEU A 489 4.43 -13.94 28.55
N GLY A 490 5.57 -13.56 27.96
CA GLY A 490 6.82 -14.30 27.99
C GLY A 490 6.90 -15.31 26.84
N GLN A 491 8.06 -15.40 26.18
CA GLN A 491 8.25 -16.20 24.97
C GLN A 491 7.94 -17.68 25.16
N GLU A 492 8.31 -18.27 26.30
CA GLU A 492 8.06 -19.69 26.58
C GLU A 492 6.56 -20.02 26.63
N LYS A 493 5.75 -19.15 27.25
CA LYS A 493 4.30 -19.33 27.31
C LYS A 493 3.65 -19.13 25.95
N PHE A 494 4.15 -18.18 25.16
CA PHE A 494 3.71 -17.98 23.77
C PHE A 494 3.99 -19.23 22.92
N ASP A 495 5.22 -19.75 22.97
CA ASP A 495 5.63 -20.93 22.20
C ASP A 495 4.83 -22.18 22.62
N ALA A 496 4.58 -22.35 23.93
CA ALA A 496 3.74 -23.44 24.44
C ALA A 496 2.28 -23.32 23.95
N ALA A 497 1.70 -22.12 23.93
CA ALA A 497 0.37 -21.88 23.38
C ALA A 497 0.30 -22.17 21.87
N MET A 498 1.34 -21.80 21.13
CA MET A 498 1.45 -22.11 19.69
C MET A 498 1.56 -23.60 19.42
N HIS A 499 2.34 -24.34 20.22
CA HIS A 499 2.41 -25.81 20.12
C HIS A 499 1.04 -26.46 20.35
N GLN A 500 0.29 -25.99 21.35
CA GLN A 500 -1.07 -26.48 21.61
C GLN A 500 -2.04 -26.13 20.48
N TYR A 501 -1.91 -24.92 19.91
CA TYR A 501 -2.72 -24.49 18.78
C TYR A 501 -2.46 -25.38 17.56
N TYR A 502 -1.19 -25.60 17.23
CA TYR A 502 -0.78 -26.49 16.15
C TYR A 502 -1.28 -27.92 16.38
N ALA A 503 -1.06 -28.50 17.56
CA ALA A 503 -1.47 -29.88 17.85
C ALA A 503 -2.98 -30.09 17.70
N ARG A 504 -3.79 -29.09 18.08
CA ARG A 504 -5.25 -29.14 18.01
C ARG A 504 -5.81 -28.91 16.61
N TRP A 505 -5.14 -28.07 15.81
CA TRP A 505 -5.63 -27.55 14.53
C TRP A 505 -4.83 -27.94 13.29
N GLN A 506 -3.77 -28.74 13.41
CA GLN A 506 -3.11 -29.32 12.23
C GLN A 506 -4.10 -30.11 11.36
N PHE A 507 -4.04 -29.86 10.05
CA PHE A 507 -4.92 -30.40 9.01
C PHE A 507 -6.41 -30.06 9.21
N LYS A 508 -6.68 -28.88 9.76
CA LYS A 508 -8.02 -28.32 10.00
C LYS A 508 -8.11 -26.87 9.57
N HIS A 509 -9.31 -26.30 9.66
CA HIS A 509 -9.61 -24.91 9.33
C HIS A 509 -10.02 -24.09 10.58
N PRO A 510 -9.05 -23.60 11.37
CA PRO A 510 -9.30 -22.73 12.53
C PRO A 510 -9.73 -21.32 12.11
N TYR A 511 -10.47 -20.67 13.01
CA TYR A 511 -10.83 -19.26 12.98
C TYR A 511 -10.14 -18.47 14.10
N PRO A 512 -10.14 -17.11 14.05
CA PRO A 512 -9.52 -16.28 15.10
C PRO A 512 -9.92 -16.65 16.53
N GLU A 513 -11.20 -16.96 16.76
CA GLU A 513 -11.68 -17.36 18.08
C GLU A 513 -11.10 -18.68 18.58
N ASP A 514 -10.72 -19.59 17.69
CA ASP A 514 -10.11 -20.87 18.06
C ASP A 514 -8.67 -20.68 18.52
N MET A 515 -7.91 -19.79 17.86
CA MET A 515 -6.57 -19.40 18.31
C MET A 515 -6.63 -18.69 19.66
N GLN A 516 -7.54 -17.72 19.81
CA GLN A 516 -7.76 -17.03 21.09
C GLN A 516 -8.05 -18.04 22.20
N ALA A 517 -8.98 -18.98 21.98
CA ALA A 517 -9.36 -19.96 22.98
C ALA A 517 -8.18 -20.84 23.42
N VAL A 518 -7.35 -21.31 22.49
CA VAL A 518 -6.17 -22.11 22.82
C VAL A 518 -5.12 -21.31 23.58
N PHE A 519 -4.90 -20.04 23.22
CA PHE A 519 -3.98 -19.16 23.92
C PHE A 519 -4.46 -18.87 25.35
N GLU A 520 -5.75 -18.58 25.54
CA GLU A 520 -6.32 -18.34 26.87
C GLU A 520 -6.23 -19.59 27.76
N GLU A 521 -6.54 -20.77 27.21
CA GLU A 521 -6.43 -22.07 27.90
C GLU A 521 -4.98 -22.38 28.29
N SER A 522 -4.03 -22.20 27.37
CA SER A 522 -2.62 -22.56 27.58
C SER A 522 -1.90 -21.61 28.52
N THR A 523 -2.28 -20.33 28.53
CA THR A 523 -1.60 -19.29 29.32
C THR A 523 -2.29 -18.99 30.65
N GLY A 524 -3.56 -19.35 30.79
CA GLY A 524 -4.41 -18.98 31.93
C GLY A 524 -4.81 -17.50 31.96
N GLN A 525 -4.52 -16.73 30.91
CA GLN A 525 -4.82 -15.29 30.82
C GLN A 525 -6.02 -15.02 29.92
N LYS A 526 -6.80 -13.98 30.22
CA LYS A 526 -7.87 -13.50 29.33
C LYS A 526 -7.26 -12.57 28.29
N LEU A 527 -7.37 -12.93 27.01
CA LEU A 527 -6.70 -12.25 25.88
C LEU A 527 -7.68 -11.64 24.88
N GLY A 528 -8.97 -11.55 25.25
CA GLY A 528 -9.97 -10.85 24.44
C GLY A 528 -9.63 -9.39 24.14
N TRP A 529 -8.95 -8.69 25.04
CA TRP A 529 -8.45 -7.33 24.81
C TRP A 529 -7.43 -7.27 23.65
N PHE A 530 -6.64 -8.33 23.47
CA PHE A 530 -5.67 -8.42 22.39
C PHE A 530 -6.34 -8.87 21.09
N PHE A 531 -6.92 -10.07 21.07
CA PHE A 531 -7.43 -10.68 19.84
C PHE A 531 -8.63 -9.94 19.25
N ARG A 532 -9.54 -9.42 20.08
CA ARG A 532 -10.74 -8.73 19.57
C ARG A 532 -10.57 -7.23 19.50
N ASP A 533 -10.05 -6.61 20.56
CA ASP A 533 -10.05 -5.15 20.66
C ASP A 533 -8.80 -4.53 20.02
N PHE A 534 -7.60 -4.99 20.37
CA PHE A 534 -6.33 -4.46 19.86
C PHE A 534 -6.12 -4.76 18.36
N LEU A 535 -6.36 -6.00 17.93
CA LEU A 535 -6.27 -6.38 16.50
C LEU A 535 -7.46 -5.86 15.68
N GLY A 536 -8.63 -5.68 16.30
CA GLY A 536 -9.88 -5.29 15.64
C GLY A 536 -10.06 -3.79 15.39
N THR A 537 -9.02 -2.97 15.61
CA THR A 537 -9.12 -1.51 15.51
C THR A 537 -8.01 -0.84 14.69
N ALA A 538 -8.35 0.31 14.11
CA ALA A 538 -7.44 1.24 13.45
C ALA A 538 -7.16 2.48 14.30
N GLN A 539 -7.68 2.56 15.54
CA GLN A 539 -7.44 3.69 16.42
C GLN A 539 -5.96 3.78 16.82
N PRO A 540 -5.41 4.99 16.96
CA PRO A 540 -4.02 5.19 17.37
C PRO A 540 -3.83 4.82 18.85
N TYR A 541 -2.60 4.41 19.18
CA TYR A 541 -2.17 4.10 20.55
C TYR A 541 -1.15 5.14 21.01
N ASP A 542 -1.32 5.64 22.23
CA ASP A 542 -0.44 6.64 22.86
C ASP A 542 -0.47 6.43 24.38
N ALA A 543 0.70 6.32 25.00
CA ALA A 543 0.88 6.27 26.44
C ALA A 543 2.06 7.14 26.86
N ASP A 544 2.01 7.66 28.08
CA ASP A 544 3.10 8.46 28.63
C ASP A 544 3.29 8.23 30.13
N ILE A 545 4.43 8.68 30.63
CA ILE A 545 4.70 8.71 32.07
C ILE A 545 4.06 9.99 32.60
N SER A 546 2.98 9.89 33.36
CA SER A 546 2.32 11.05 33.94
C SER A 546 3.03 11.58 35.18
N ALA A 547 3.61 10.68 35.98
CA ALA A 547 4.37 11.05 37.18
C ALA A 547 5.42 9.99 37.53
N LEU A 548 6.49 10.43 38.18
CA LEU A 548 7.53 9.57 38.75
C LEU A 548 7.88 10.08 40.15
N ALA A 549 8.05 9.16 41.08
CA ALA A 549 8.52 9.47 42.43
C ALA A 549 9.48 8.40 42.93
N VAL A 550 10.57 8.82 43.57
CA VAL A 550 11.53 7.93 44.21
C VAL A 550 11.25 7.91 45.70
N PHE A 551 10.99 6.72 46.25
CA PHE A 551 10.79 6.51 47.69
C PHE A 551 11.73 5.39 48.13
N ASN A 552 12.74 5.72 48.94
CA ASN A 552 13.82 4.81 49.32
C ASN A 552 14.43 4.14 48.07
N ASP A 553 14.50 2.81 48.03
CA ASP A 553 15.06 2.03 46.91
C ASP A 553 14.03 1.68 45.82
N VAL A 554 12.86 2.32 45.81
CA VAL A 554 11.79 2.08 44.83
C VAL A 554 11.51 3.31 43.99
N VAL A 555 11.48 3.13 42.67
CA VAL A 555 10.98 4.12 41.70
C VAL A 555 9.53 3.78 41.40
N LYS A 556 8.61 4.64 41.82
CA LYS A 556 7.17 4.53 41.52
C LYS A 556 6.86 5.33 40.26
N VAL A 557 6.24 4.69 39.29
CA VAL A 557 5.93 5.26 37.98
C VAL A 557 4.44 5.19 37.75
N LEU A 558 3.82 6.33 37.47
CA LEU A 558 2.43 6.41 37.05
C LEU A 558 2.39 6.53 35.52
N VAL A 559 1.78 5.55 34.87
CA VAL A 559 1.63 5.46 33.42
C VAL A 559 0.21 5.83 33.07
N ARG A 560 0.02 6.67 32.05
CA ARG A 560 -1.29 7.09 31.54
C ARG A 560 -1.43 6.70 30.07
N THR A 561 -2.66 6.42 29.63
CA THR A 561 -2.99 6.31 28.20
C THR A 561 -4.09 7.28 27.79
N ASP A 562 -3.99 7.81 26.56
CA ASP A 562 -5.05 8.58 25.90
C ASP A 562 -5.78 7.74 24.83
N SER A 563 -5.52 6.43 24.80
CA SER A 563 -6.08 5.50 23.80
C SER A 563 -7.47 5.03 24.22
N SER A 564 -8.43 5.02 23.30
CA SER A 564 -9.80 4.55 23.55
C SER A 564 -9.98 3.04 23.40
N VAL A 565 -8.88 2.28 23.29
CA VAL A 565 -8.87 0.83 23.06
C VAL A 565 -8.00 0.17 24.14
N PRO A 566 -8.43 -0.97 24.71
CA PRO A 566 -7.62 -1.68 25.67
C PRO A 566 -6.27 -2.18 25.16
N TRP A 567 -5.21 -1.96 25.94
CA TRP A 567 -3.85 -2.44 25.66
C TRP A 567 -2.96 -2.36 26.90
N ALA A 568 -1.96 -3.22 26.98
CA ALA A 568 -0.93 -3.18 28.03
C ALA A 568 0.32 -2.41 27.57
N VAL A 569 0.98 -1.71 28.47
CA VAL A 569 2.13 -0.86 28.13
C VAL A 569 3.40 -1.39 28.80
N PRO A 570 4.46 -1.72 28.04
CA PRO A 570 5.75 -2.04 28.62
C PRO A 570 6.45 -0.75 29.06
N VAL A 571 7.00 -0.74 30.27
CA VAL A 571 7.75 0.37 30.82
C VAL A 571 9.08 -0.14 31.35
N SER A 572 10.15 0.54 30.95
CA SER A 572 11.52 0.13 31.26
C SER A 572 12.24 1.18 32.10
N THR A 573 13.05 0.73 33.05
CA THR A 573 14.11 1.55 33.64
C THR A 573 15.37 1.43 32.81
N VAL A 574 16.11 2.53 32.66
CA VAL A 574 17.38 2.56 31.93
C VAL A 574 18.49 3.21 32.74
N ASP A 575 19.72 2.74 32.52
CA ASP A 575 20.92 3.36 33.10
C ASP A 575 21.33 4.66 32.36
N ALA A 576 22.43 5.28 32.79
CA ALA A 576 22.94 6.51 32.18
C ALA A 576 23.43 6.31 30.73
N GLN A 577 23.68 5.07 30.32
CA GLN A 577 24.09 4.67 28.97
C GLN A 577 22.90 4.22 28.11
N ASN A 578 21.67 4.34 28.62
CA ASN A 578 20.42 3.92 27.99
C ASN A 578 20.28 2.39 27.83
N ASN A 579 21.02 1.57 28.58
CA ASN A 579 20.78 0.13 28.63
C ASN A 579 19.54 -0.14 29.49
N VAL A 580 18.69 -1.05 29.04
CA VAL A 580 17.50 -1.49 29.78
C VAL A 580 17.92 -2.31 31.00
N LEU A 581 17.47 -1.90 32.18
CA LEU A 581 17.74 -2.57 33.46
C LEU A 581 16.63 -3.57 33.83
N GLU A 582 15.38 -3.11 33.76
CA GLU A 582 14.18 -3.89 34.07
C GLU A 582 13.04 -3.41 33.17
N THR A 583 12.14 -4.32 32.78
CA THR A 583 10.89 -3.96 32.08
C THR A 583 9.71 -4.60 32.80
N LEU A 584 8.74 -3.78 33.19
CA LEU A 584 7.47 -4.21 33.77
C LEU A 584 6.33 -3.82 32.83
N TRP A 585 5.26 -4.61 32.85
CA TRP A 585 4.06 -4.37 32.06
C TRP A 585 2.93 -3.87 32.94
N THR A 586 2.19 -2.88 32.46
CA THR A 586 0.90 -2.53 33.07
C THR A 586 -0.11 -3.67 32.84
N PRO A 587 -1.14 -3.79 33.69
CA PRO A 587 -2.39 -4.41 33.24
C PRO A 587 -2.89 -3.71 31.97
N PRO A 588 -3.68 -4.40 31.11
CA PRO A 588 -4.36 -3.74 30.02
C PRO A 588 -5.22 -2.59 30.54
N PHE A 589 -4.94 -1.37 30.07
CA PHE A 589 -5.77 -0.20 30.33
C PHE A 589 -7.14 -0.40 29.67
N GLY A 590 -8.21 0.16 30.23
CA GLY A 590 -9.58 -0.06 29.72
C GLY A 590 -10.19 -1.36 30.25
N ASN A 591 -11.22 -1.21 31.06
CA ASN A 591 -11.71 -2.28 31.93
C ASN A 591 -12.35 -3.44 31.13
N THR A 592 -12.08 -4.67 31.55
CA THR A 592 -12.79 -5.87 31.07
C THR A 592 -14.18 -6.03 31.74
N ASP A 593 -14.47 -5.18 32.73
CA ASP A 593 -15.75 -5.06 33.41
C ASP A 593 -16.54 -3.83 32.90
N PRO A 594 -17.76 -4.01 32.32
CA PRO A 594 -18.57 -2.91 31.81
C PRO A 594 -19.14 -1.95 32.89
N ASN A 595 -18.92 -2.18 34.19
CA ASN A 595 -19.50 -1.39 35.28
C ASN A 595 -18.49 -0.59 36.13
N ALA A 596 -17.20 -0.63 35.85
CA ALA A 596 -16.17 0.09 36.60
C ALA A 596 -15.65 1.30 35.81
N ASP A 597 -15.34 2.41 36.52
CA ASP A 597 -14.78 3.62 35.92
C ASP A 597 -13.50 3.29 35.13
N GLU A 598 -13.28 3.95 33.99
CA GLU A 598 -12.09 3.72 33.15
C GLU A 598 -10.82 4.09 33.93
N GLU A 599 -10.06 3.08 34.37
CA GLU A 599 -8.70 3.29 34.89
C GLU A 599 -7.79 3.72 33.74
N VAL A 600 -7.58 5.03 33.64
CA VAL A 600 -6.67 5.67 32.66
C VAL A 600 -5.22 5.73 33.14
N THR A 601 -4.95 5.29 34.37
CA THR A 601 -3.61 5.28 34.98
C THR A 601 -3.29 3.98 35.70
N SER A 602 -2.03 3.51 35.61
CA SER A 602 -1.52 2.33 36.32
C SER A 602 -0.19 2.67 36.98
N GLN A 603 0.02 2.18 38.21
CA GLN A 603 1.28 2.35 38.93
C GLN A 603 2.18 1.11 38.77
N LEU A 604 3.45 1.33 38.43
CA LEU A 604 4.51 0.32 38.41
C LEU A 604 5.59 0.68 39.43
N ASN A 605 6.20 -0.34 40.04
CA ASN A 605 7.24 -0.18 41.06
C ASN A 605 8.51 -0.87 40.60
N PHE A 606 9.58 -0.10 40.38
CA PHE A 606 10.89 -0.60 39.97
C PHE A 606 11.91 -0.47 41.08
N LYS A 607 12.99 -1.27 41.01
CA LYS A 607 14.16 -1.07 41.87
C LYS A 607 14.93 0.19 41.43
N ARG A 608 15.41 0.99 42.37
CA ARG A 608 16.13 2.26 42.11
C ARG A 608 17.57 2.08 41.62
N GLU A 609 18.18 0.93 41.88
CA GLU A 609 19.60 0.69 41.61
C GLU A 609 19.98 1.03 40.15
N ASN A 610 20.97 1.91 39.98
CA ASN A 610 21.51 2.38 38.69
C ASN A 610 20.52 3.03 37.71
N VAL A 611 19.27 3.28 38.12
CA VAL A 611 18.27 3.91 37.24
C VAL A 611 18.61 5.40 37.03
N ALA A 612 18.71 5.81 35.76
CA ALA A 612 18.87 7.20 35.35
C ALA A 612 17.56 7.79 34.79
N ALA A 613 16.76 6.96 34.11
CA ALA A 613 15.48 7.37 33.55
C ALA A 613 14.49 6.20 33.47
N VAL A 614 13.22 6.54 33.28
CA VAL A 614 12.15 5.61 32.95
C VAL A 614 11.65 5.92 31.54
N VAL A 615 11.36 4.87 30.77
CA VAL A 615 10.99 4.95 29.35
C VAL A 615 9.78 4.08 29.08
N VAL A 616 8.75 4.63 28.44
CA VAL A 616 7.67 3.85 27.83
C VAL A 616 8.22 3.13 26.61
N ASP A 617 8.09 1.80 26.58
CA ASP A 617 8.40 0.96 25.43
C ASP A 617 9.81 1.19 24.85
N ALA A 618 10.85 1.05 25.69
CA ALA A 618 12.24 1.22 25.27
C ALA A 618 12.65 0.31 24.09
N GLY A 619 11.98 -0.84 23.93
CA GLY A 619 12.21 -1.84 22.88
C GLY A 619 11.41 -1.62 21.58
N TYR A 620 10.62 -0.55 21.48
CA TYR A 620 9.79 -0.25 20.31
C TYR A 620 8.81 -1.39 19.94
N LEU A 621 8.27 -2.10 20.93
CA LEU A 621 7.33 -3.21 20.75
C LEU A 621 5.92 -2.74 20.41
N THR A 622 5.56 -1.50 20.72
CA THR A 622 4.18 -1.01 20.64
C THR A 622 3.90 -0.15 19.40
N PRO A 623 2.64 -0.11 18.92
CA PRO A 623 2.20 0.73 17.78
C PRO A 623 2.13 2.23 18.09
N GLN A 624 2.90 2.74 19.05
CA GLN A 624 2.83 4.14 19.45
C GLN A 624 3.25 5.10 18.32
N LEU A 625 2.51 6.20 18.20
CA LEU A 625 2.72 7.21 17.14
C LEU A 625 3.57 8.39 17.60
N ASN A 626 3.76 8.56 18.90
CA ASN A 626 4.58 9.59 19.51
C ASN A 626 5.58 8.93 20.46
N ARG A 627 6.85 9.30 20.34
CA ARG A 627 7.93 8.79 21.19
C ARG A 627 8.63 9.88 21.97
N ARG A 628 8.27 11.15 21.75
CA ARG A 628 8.97 12.32 22.31
C ARG A 628 8.66 12.59 23.78
N ASN A 629 7.61 11.95 24.31
CA ASN A 629 7.16 12.05 25.70
C ASN A 629 7.31 10.73 26.46
N ASP A 630 7.97 9.72 25.87
CA ASP A 630 8.10 8.39 26.45
C ASP A 630 9.09 8.35 27.61
N ARG A 631 10.03 9.29 27.67
CA ARG A 631 11.13 9.29 28.65
C ARG A 631 10.95 10.36 29.72
N LEU A 632 11.23 9.97 30.98
CA LEU A 632 11.34 10.86 32.12
C LEU A 632 12.61 10.56 32.91
N LYS A 633 13.50 11.56 33.08
CA LYS A 633 14.74 11.45 33.87
C LYS A 633 14.43 11.51 35.36
N ILE A 634 15.17 10.75 36.18
CA ILE A 634 14.97 10.74 37.65
C ILE A 634 15.40 12.05 38.31
N GLU A 635 16.45 12.68 37.80
CA GLU A 635 16.94 13.97 38.32
C GLU A 635 16.02 15.10 37.84
N SER A 636 15.09 15.50 38.71
CA SER A 636 14.00 16.43 38.43
C SER A 636 14.47 17.88 38.25
N GLY A 637 14.26 18.43 37.06
CA GLY A 637 14.38 19.85 36.72
C GLY A 637 13.40 20.22 35.59
N PRO A 638 13.23 21.50 35.23
CA PRO A 638 12.22 21.97 34.25
C PRO A 638 12.43 21.48 32.80
N LEU A 639 13.46 20.67 32.55
CA LEU A 639 13.88 20.14 31.24
C LEU A 639 14.04 18.61 31.26
N ASP A 640 13.45 17.93 32.25
CA ASP A 640 13.49 16.47 32.49
C ASP A 640 12.99 15.61 31.32
N ARG A 641 12.05 16.12 30.51
CA ARG A 641 11.56 15.50 29.26
C ARG A 641 12.31 15.93 28.00
N SER A 642 13.26 16.86 28.12
CA SER A 642 13.98 17.37 26.96
C SER A 642 15.16 16.46 26.60
N GLU A 643 15.28 16.17 25.31
CA GLU A 643 16.43 15.46 24.75
C GLU A 643 17.27 16.39 23.88
N PRO A 644 18.59 16.11 23.75
CA PRO A 644 19.46 16.88 22.88
C PRO A 644 18.91 16.97 21.46
N LEU A 645 19.00 18.19 20.88
CA LEU A 645 18.56 18.46 19.52
C LEU A 645 19.59 17.93 18.51
N HIS A 646 19.14 17.13 17.55
CA HIS A 646 19.95 16.58 16.48
C HIS A 646 19.43 17.00 15.11
N LEU A 647 20.31 17.60 14.30
CA LEU A 647 20.03 17.87 12.90
C LEU A 647 20.27 16.60 12.06
N ARG A 648 19.31 16.22 11.22
CA ARG A 648 19.39 15.05 10.35
C ARG A 648 19.05 15.40 8.89
N PRO A 649 19.77 14.89 7.89
CA PRO A 649 19.40 15.13 6.50
C PRO A 649 18.11 14.36 6.12
N LEU A 650 17.26 14.95 5.27
CA LEU A 650 16.11 14.33 4.57
C LEU A 650 14.98 13.75 5.44
N PHE A 651 15.24 12.74 6.26
CA PHE A 651 14.26 12.13 7.16
C PHE A 651 14.94 11.50 8.38
N SER A 652 14.15 11.19 9.40
CA SER A 652 14.61 10.48 10.59
C SER A 652 13.53 9.56 11.14
N VAL A 653 13.95 8.55 11.89
CA VAL A 653 13.05 7.73 12.71
C VAL A 653 12.90 8.40 14.07
N GLU A 654 11.70 8.35 14.61
CA GLU A 654 11.45 8.94 15.92
C GLU A 654 12.09 8.09 17.02
N ARG A 655 12.68 8.76 18.01
CA ARG A 655 13.37 8.09 19.11
C ARG A 655 13.01 8.74 20.43
N TRP A 656 12.90 7.92 21.46
CA TRP A 656 12.67 8.39 22.83
C TRP A 656 13.93 9.03 23.45
N ASP A 657 15.12 8.77 22.91
CA ASP A 657 16.41 9.24 23.43
C ASP A 657 16.97 10.47 22.68
N LYS A 658 16.32 10.96 21.62
CA LYS A 658 16.84 12.05 20.76
C LYS A 658 15.73 12.91 20.18
N ALA A 659 15.87 14.24 20.25
CA ALA A 659 14.99 15.16 19.56
C ALA A 659 15.57 15.49 18.17
N THR A 660 14.84 15.21 17.08
CA THR A 660 15.34 15.44 15.71
C THR A 660 14.66 16.60 14.99
N VAL A 661 15.46 17.35 14.23
CA VAL A 661 15.02 18.28 13.19
C VAL A 661 15.66 17.86 11.89
N ASN A 662 14.83 17.55 10.89
CA ASN A 662 15.31 17.20 9.58
C ASN A 662 15.65 18.45 8.77
N TRP A 663 16.66 18.37 7.90
CA TRP A 663 17.05 19.45 7.03
C TRP A 663 17.46 18.98 5.63
N LEU A 664 17.40 19.88 4.65
CA LEU A 664 17.97 19.67 3.31
C LEU A 664 18.46 21.01 2.72
N PRO A 665 19.54 21.01 1.92
CA PRO A 665 19.96 22.20 1.19
C PRO A 665 18.90 22.53 0.13
N VAL A 666 18.64 23.82 -0.07
CA VAL A 666 17.69 24.30 -1.08
C VAL A 666 18.34 25.36 -1.94
N LEU A 667 18.12 25.22 -3.24
CA LEU A 667 18.51 26.18 -4.26
C LEU A 667 17.23 26.82 -4.81
N GLY A 668 17.24 28.14 -4.93
CA GLY A 668 16.18 28.89 -5.59
C GLY A 668 16.76 29.78 -6.67
N ALA A 669 15.98 30.04 -7.70
CA ALA A 669 16.31 31.03 -8.70
C ALA A 669 15.03 31.70 -9.22
N ASN A 670 15.06 33.02 -9.31
CA ASN A 670 14.05 33.81 -10.03
C ASN A 670 14.70 35.09 -10.60
N THR A 671 13.97 35.93 -11.31
CA THR A 671 14.55 37.12 -11.97
C THR A 671 14.85 38.30 -11.05
N SER A 672 14.13 38.47 -9.94
CA SER A 672 14.38 39.57 -8.99
C SER A 672 15.48 39.24 -7.98
N ASP A 673 15.42 38.05 -7.40
CA ASP A 673 16.33 37.55 -6.37
C ASP A 673 17.56 36.85 -6.99
N LYS A 674 17.52 36.51 -8.28
CA LYS A 674 18.53 35.70 -8.98
C LYS A 674 18.76 34.39 -8.22
N LEU A 675 20.00 33.94 -8.16
CA LEU A 675 20.37 32.74 -7.42
C LEU A 675 20.19 32.98 -5.92
N MET A 676 19.55 32.02 -5.26
CA MET A 676 19.34 31.95 -3.83
C MET A 676 19.84 30.61 -3.30
N LEU A 677 20.50 30.64 -2.15
CA LEU A 677 20.95 29.42 -1.45
C LEU A 677 20.40 29.42 -0.02
N GLY A 678 19.93 28.26 0.43
CA GLY A 678 19.33 28.13 1.76
C GLY A 678 19.32 26.71 2.28
N ALA A 679 18.60 26.53 3.38
CA ALA A 679 18.29 25.23 3.94
C ALA A 679 16.82 25.18 4.38
N ALA A 680 16.18 24.04 4.20
CA ALA A 680 14.85 23.75 4.73
C ALA A 680 14.99 22.94 6.02
N PHE A 681 14.27 23.32 7.07
CA PHE A 681 14.22 22.64 8.37
C PHE A 681 12.77 22.24 8.67
N TYR A 682 12.54 20.99 9.05
CA TYR A 682 11.21 20.42 9.26
C TYR A 682 11.27 19.25 10.24
N ASN A 683 10.13 18.76 10.72
CA ASN A 683 10.10 17.62 11.63
C ASN A 683 10.23 16.27 10.91
N ASN A 684 9.17 15.66 10.38
CA ASN A 684 9.25 14.34 9.74
C ASN A 684 8.17 14.16 8.65
N PRO A 685 8.55 13.90 7.38
CA PRO A 685 7.59 13.61 6.31
C PRO A 685 6.99 12.20 6.37
N LEU A 686 7.70 11.22 6.95
CA LEU A 686 7.29 9.80 6.95
C LEU A 686 6.05 9.58 7.83
N ALA A 687 6.11 10.07 9.08
CA ALA A 687 5.02 10.00 10.06
C ALA A 687 4.63 11.43 10.50
N PRO A 688 3.72 12.11 9.77
CA PRO A 688 3.17 13.40 10.13
C PRO A 688 2.75 13.47 11.60
N LYS A 689 3.20 14.50 12.29
CA LYS A 689 2.86 14.72 13.70
C LYS A 689 1.63 15.62 13.83
N LYS A 690 1.05 15.64 15.04
CA LYS A 690 0.01 16.61 15.42
C LYS A 690 0.45 18.03 15.10
N LEU A 691 1.72 18.38 15.32
CA LEU A 691 2.35 19.63 14.87
C LEU A 691 3.41 19.35 13.80
N GLN A 692 3.27 19.94 12.62
CA GLN A 692 4.28 19.96 11.56
C GLN A 692 4.76 21.39 11.31
N TYR A 693 6.02 21.52 10.93
CA TYR A 693 6.59 22.79 10.55
C TYR A 693 7.58 22.63 9.39
N LEU A 694 7.70 23.69 8.60
CA LEU A 694 8.72 23.87 7.57
C LEU A 694 9.25 25.30 7.69
N LEU A 695 10.54 25.45 7.89
CA LEU A 695 11.23 26.73 7.87
C LEU A 695 12.33 26.66 6.80
N MET A 696 12.22 27.48 5.77
CA MET A 696 13.07 27.41 4.58
C MET A 696 13.69 28.77 4.26
N PRO A 697 14.63 29.26 5.09
CA PRO A 697 15.39 30.47 4.83
C PRO A 697 16.32 30.29 3.63
N MET A 698 16.37 31.31 2.77
CA MET A 698 17.19 31.36 1.57
C MET A 698 17.78 32.76 1.43
N TYR A 699 19.10 32.84 1.29
CA TYR A 699 19.80 34.10 1.07
C TYR A 699 19.83 34.44 -0.42
N SER A 700 19.37 35.65 -0.77
CA SER A 700 19.45 36.22 -2.11
C SER A 700 20.76 36.97 -2.30
N PHE A 701 21.65 36.45 -3.15
CA PHE A 701 22.94 37.09 -3.44
C PHE A 701 22.81 38.38 -4.24
N ASN A 702 21.71 38.55 -4.96
CA ASN A 702 21.46 39.76 -5.74
C ASN A 702 20.93 40.91 -4.87
N ARG A 703 20.12 40.59 -3.86
CA ARG A 703 19.41 41.59 -3.05
C ARG A 703 19.99 41.77 -1.65
N ASN A 704 20.90 40.89 -1.22
CA ASN A 704 21.44 40.85 0.13
C ASN A 704 20.35 40.76 1.21
N GLU A 705 19.31 39.97 0.96
CA GLU A 705 18.19 39.78 1.88
C GLU A 705 17.83 38.31 2.10
N LEU A 706 17.12 38.03 3.19
CA LEU A 706 16.62 36.71 3.52
C LEU A 706 15.19 36.53 3.00
N ASN A 707 15.05 35.59 2.07
CA ASN A 707 13.79 35.13 1.51
C ASN A 707 13.46 33.73 2.03
N GLY A 708 12.27 33.22 1.70
CA GLY A 708 11.93 31.85 2.10
C GLY A 708 10.46 31.56 2.35
N ILE A 709 10.23 30.38 2.93
CA ILE A 709 8.92 29.88 3.31
C ILE A 709 8.96 29.48 4.80
N GLY A 710 8.00 29.97 5.57
CA GLY A 710 7.66 29.45 6.89
C GLY A 710 6.26 28.83 6.85
N ARG A 711 6.09 27.61 7.34
CA ARG A 711 4.78 26.97 7.45
C ARG A 711 4.67 26.23 8.77
N ILE A 712 3.57 26.44 9.48
CA ILE A 712 3.19 25.69 10.67
C ILE A 712 1.84 25.04 10.38
N GLN A 713 1.69 23.77 10.76
CA GLN A 713 0.51 22.96 10.49
C GLN A 713 0.13 22.13 11.71
N LEU A 714 -1.16 22.13 12.07
CA LEU A 714 -1.77 21.26 13.06
C LEU A 714 -2.64 20.22 12.37
N ASN A 715 -2.43 18.96 12.69
CA ASN A 715 -3.15 17.80 12.15
C ASN A 715 -4.02 17.16 13.23
N ALA A 716 -5.29 16.94 12.93
CA ALA A 716 -6.22 16.16 13.73
C ALA A 716 -6.84 15.04 12.87
N LEU A 717 -7.14 13.90 13.51
CA LEU A 717 -7.74 12.71 12.89
C LEU A 717 -9.10 12.42 13.53
N PRO A 718 -10.20 13.04 13.05
CA PRO A 718 -11.53 12.80 13.59
C PRO A 718 -12.03 11.36 13.35
N GLN A 719 -12.80 10.80 14.28
CA GLN A 719 -13.15 9.37 14.31
C GLN A 719 -14.36 8.95 13.45
N ARG A 720 -15.06 9.86 12.74
CA ARG A 720 -16.34 9.48 12.11
C ARG A 720 -16.68 10.11 10.76
N ASP A 721 -16.37 11.39 10.55
CA ASP A 721 -16.86 12.13 9.37
C ASP A 721 -15.74 12.49 8.37
N SER A 722 -14.65 13.08 8.87
CA SER A 722 -13.47 13.40 8.08
C SER A 722 -12.29 12.52 8.42
N ARG A 723 -11.50 12.16 7.41
CA ARG A 723 -10.24 11.45 7.61
C ARG A 723 -9.22 12.32 8.33
N GLN A 724 -9.10 13.58 7.93
CA GLN A 724 -8.12 14.51 8.48
C GLN A 724 -8.65 15.94 8.46
N PHE A 725 -8.36 16.66 9.54
CA PHE A 725 -8.55 18.10 9.63
C PHE A 725 -7.18 18.78 9.81
N ILE A 726 -6.89 19.73 8.94
CA ILE A 726 -5.60 20.41 8.86
C ILE A 726 -5.81 21.90 9.06
N THR A 727 -5.16 22.48 10.05
CA THR A 727 -5.04 23.94 10.22
C THR A 727 -3.62 24.35 9.93
N ALA A 728 -3.39 25.27 8.99
CA ALA A 728 -2.03 25.68 8.61
C ALA A 728 -1.91 27.19 8.46
N LEU A 729 -0.76 27.73 8.87
CA LEU A 729 -0.33 29.10 8.59
C LEU A 729 0.91 29.04 7.69
N THR A 730 0.82 29.66 6.52
CA THR A 730 1.93 29.80 5.58
C THR A 730 2.36 31.25 5.49
N VAL A 731 3.67 31.50 5.55
CA VAL A 731 4.31 32.79 5.35
C VAL A 731 5.37 32.64 4.26
N GLN A 732 5.39 33.52 3.27
CA GLN A 732 6.35 33.45 2.16
C GLN A 732 6.86 34.84 1.81
N ARG A 733 8.14 34.92 1.44
CA ARG A 733 8.77 36.16 0.93
C ARG A 733 9.69 35.82 -0.23
N PHE A 734 9.40 36.36 -1.41
CA PHE A 734 10.18 36.26 -2.65
C PHE A 734 9.82 37.44 -3.54
N GLU A 735 10.65 37.79 -4.52
CA GLU A 735 10.32 38.76 -5.58
C GLU A 735 9.64 40.04 -5.07
N ARG A 736 10.11 40.57 -3.93
CA ARG A 736 9.55 41.78 -3.29
C ARG A 736 8.05 41.69 -2.95
N TYR A 737 7.49 40.49 -2.80
CA TYR A 737 6.20 40.28 -2.16
C TYR A 737 6.36 39.58 -0.82
N PHE A 738 5.39 39.84 0.07
CA PHE A 738 5.21 39.13 1.33
C PHE A 738 3.81 38.54 1.36
N LYS A 739 3.71 37.24 1.63
CA LYS A 739 2.46 36.49 1.68
C LYS A 739 2.22 35.90 3.06
N THR A 740 0.98 36.00 3.53
CA THR A 740 0.46 35.25 4.67
C THR A 740 -0.81 34.50 4.28
N GLU A 741 -0.96 33.26 4.73
CA GLU A 741 -2.09 32.40 4.38
C GLU A 741 -2.40 31.42 5.52
N PRO A 742 -3.25 31.80 6.49
CA PRO A 742 -3.97 30.84 7.31
C PRO A 742 -4.99 30.06 6.46
N SER A 743 -5.10 28.76 6.72
CA SER A 743 -5.99 27.85 6.01
C SER A 743 -6.51 26.72 6.88
N PHE A 744 -7.70 26.25 6.54
CA PHE A 744 -8.37 25.10 7.14
C PHE A 744 -8.72 24.12 6.03
N THR A 745 -8.34 22.85 6.18
CA THR A 745 -8.58 21.82 5.17
C THR A 745 -9.20 20.58 5.80
N PHE A 746 -10.30 20.10 5.22
CA PHE A 746 -10.94 18.85 5.56
C PHE A 746 -10.73 17.85 4.44
N ILE A 747 -10.31 16.63 4.78
CA ILE A 747 -10.14 15.53 3.83
C ILE A 747 -11.19 14.46 4.13
N LEU A 748 -11.96 14.09 3.11
CA LEU A 748 -13.14 13.23 3.18
C LEU A 748 -13.06 12.10 2.11
N PRO A 749 -13.81 10.99 2.29
CA PRO A 749 -14.50 10.58 3.50
C PRO A 749 -13.52 9.99 4.54
N HIS A 750 -13.99 9.73 5.76
CA HIS A 750 -13.23 8.99 6.77
C HIS A 750 -12.82 7.57 6.31
N ARG A 751 -13.62 6.94 5.43
CA ARG A 751 -13.37 5.58 4.94
C ARG A 751 -12.12 5.51 4.05
N VAL A 752 -11.31 4.49 4.29
CA VAL A 752 -10.14 4.13 3.48
C VAL A 752 -10.57 3.12 2.41
N GLY A 753 -10.02 3.24 1.19
CA GLY A 753 -10.31 2.34 0.08
C GLY A 753 -10.45 3.06 -1.27
N TYR A 754 -10.96 2.35 -2.27
CA TYR A 754 -11.12 2.82 -3.66
C TYR A 754 -12.35 3.74 -3.85
N VAL A 755 -12.48 4.76 -3.00
CA VAL A 755 -13.56 5.76 -3.07
C VAL A 755 -13.04 7.11 -3.56
N PRO A 756 -13.88 7.95 -4.19
CA PRO A 756 -13.49 9.29 -4.56
C PRO A 756 -13.03 10.11 -3.34
N GLN A 757 -11.82 10.64 -3.41
CA GLN A 757 -11.26 11.51 -2.38
C GLN A 757 -11.81 12.91 -2.56
N GLN A 758 -12.29 13.50 -1.48
CA GLN A 758 -12.83 14.85 -1.47
C GLN A 758 -12.02 15.72 -0.51
N GLN A 759 -11.86 16.99 -0.86
CA GLN A 759 -11.19 17.96 -0.02
C GLN A 759 -11.97 19.27 -0.03
N VAL A 760 -12.20 19.82 1.16
CA VAL A 760 -12.75 21.17 1.35
C VAL A 760 -11.65 22.02 1.97
N GLN A 761 -11.35 23.17 1.37
CA GLN A 761 -10.37 24.11 1.89
C GLN A 761 -10.95 25.51 2.00
N VAL A 762 -10.66 26.16 3.11
CA VAL A 762 -10.86 27.60 3.29
C VAL A 762 -9.51 28.24 3.57
N ALA A 763 -9.15 29.29 2.83
CA ALA A 763 -7.88 30.00 3.00
C ALA A 763 -8.09 31.52 2.96
N PHE A 764 -7.36 32.25 3.80
CA PHE A 764 -7.33 33.70 3.79
C PHE A 764 -5.94 34.15 3.36
N THR A 765 -5.78 34.51 2.10
CA THR A 765 -4.48 34.88 1.54
C THR A 765 -4.32 36.40 1.58
N SER A 766 -3.25 36.91 2.19
CA SER A 766 -2.82 38.29 2.05
C SER A 766 -1.49 38.33 1.30
N VAL A 767 -1.39 39.13 0.24
CA VAL A 767 -0.16 39.33 -0.53
C VAL A 767 0.13 40.82 -0.61
N THR A 768 1.21 41.26 0.03
CA THR A 768 1.74 42.62 -0.07
C THR A 768 2.84 42.65 -1.11
N ASP A 769 2.62 43.39 -2.20
CA ASP A 769 3.59 43.64 -3.25
C ASP A 769 4.28 44.97 -2.98
N GLN A 770 5.60 44.95 -2.77
CA GLN A 770 6.36 46.15 -2.37
C GLN A 770 6.64 47.06 -3.57
N ASP A 771 6.74 46.53 -4.78
CA ASP A 771 6.96 47.34 -5.99
C ASP A 771 5.71 48.18 -6.29
N LEU A 772 4.54 47.56 -6.14
CA LEU A 772 3.25 48.22 -6.34
C LEU A 772 2.73 48.94 -5.10
N SER A 773 3.42 48.81 -3.94
CA SER A 773 2.97 49.31 -2.63
C SER A 773 1.52 48.92 -2.31
N ARG A 774 1.12 47.69 -2.65
CA ARG A 774 -0.27 47.24 -2.61
C ARG A 774 -0.43 45.92 -1.90
N THR A 775 -1.46 45.82 -1.05
CA THR A 775 -1.86 44.57 -0.40
C THR A 775 -3.16 44.06 -0.99
N ARG A 776 -3.17 42.79 -1.41
CA ARG A 776 -4.35 42.07 -1.88
C ARG A 776 -4.76 41.04 -0.84
N SER A 777 -6.00 41.08 -0.40
CA SER A 777 -6.57 40.11 0.54
C SER A 777 -7.68 39.30 -0.12
N ILE A 778 -7.53 37.98 -0.13
CA ILE A 778 -8.38 37.05 -0.88
C ILE A 778 -8.87 35.96 0.07
N VAL A 779 -10.18 35.84 0.24
CA VAL A 779 -10.80 34.69 0.90
C VAL A 779 -11.10 33.64 -0.17
N THR A 780 -10.66 32.41 0.04
CA THR A 780 -10.88 31.30 -0.89
C THR A 780 -11.64 30.19 -0.20
N GLY A 781 -12.76 29.77 -0.79
CA GLY A 781 -13.41 28.49 -0.49
C GLY A 781 -13.21 27.56 -1.69
N ALA A 782 -12.65 26.38 -1.48
CA ALA A 782 -12.42 25.40 -2.53
C ALA A 782 -12.98 24.03 -2.15
N TYR A 783 -13.60 23.37 -3.12
CA TYR A 783 -13.99 21.97 -3.04
C TYR A 783 -13.36 21.22 -4.20
N SER A 784 -12.70 20.11 -3.91
CA SER A 784 -12.17 19.21 -4.92
C SER A 784 -12.60 17.78 -4.66
N VAL A 785 -12.80 17.04 -5.74
CA VAL A 785 -13.05 15.60 -5.73
C VAL A 785 -12.21 14.95 -6.81
N ARG A 786 -11.61 13.80 -6.51
CA ARG A 786 -10.79 13.04 -7.45
C ARG A 786 -10.93 11.54 -7.25
N HIS A 787 -10.78 10.79 -8.33
CA HIS A 787 -10.70 9.33 -8.31
C HIS A 787 -9.80 8.87 -9.45
N GLU A 788 -9.01 7.82 -9.20
CA GLU A 788 -8.07 7.24 -10.15
C GLU A 788 -8.10 5.72 -10.01
N ASP A 789 -8.07 5.01 -11.15
CA ASP A 789 -7.85 3.58 -11.28
C ASP A 789 -6.84 3.30 -12.42
N ALA A 790 -6.60 2.04 -12.75
CA ALA A 790 -5.63 1.67 -13.78
C ALA A 790 -5.96 2.20 -15.19
N LEU A 791 -7.24 2.38 -15.51
CA LEU A 791 -7.75 2.72 -16.84
C LEU A 791 -8.05 4.20 -16.98
N GLN A 792 -8.40 4.89 -15.90
CA GLN A 792 -8.86 6.27 -15.96
C GLN A 792 -8.62 7.02 -14.65
N ALA A 793 -8.59 8.34 -14.76
CA ALA A 793 -8.76 9.20 -13.60
C ALA A 793 -9.63 10.39 -13.96
N TRP A 794 -10.32 10.91 -12.96
CA TRP A 794 -11.11 12.11 -13.10
C TRP A 794 -11.00 12.97 -11.85
N SER A 795 -11.17 14.27 -12.03
CA SER A 795 -11.24 15.22 -10.94
C SER A 795 -12.18 16.37 -11.28
N ALA A 796 -12.84 16.92 -10.28
CA ALA A 796 -13.56 18.17 -10.37
C ALA A 796 -13.13 19.10 -9.25
N ASN A 797 -12.92 20.37 -9.57
CA ASN A 797 -12.47 21.40 -8.66
C ASN A 797 -13.38 22.63 -8.81
N VAL A 798 -13.88 23.15 -7.69
CA VAL A 798 -14.63 24.42 -7.65
C VAL A 798 -13.95 25.34 -6.64
N GLU A 799 -13.64 26.56 -7.05
CA GLU A 799 -12.97 27.57 -6.25
C GLU A 799 -13.79 28.86 -6.29
N LEU A 800 -14.18 29.37 -5.12
CA LEU A 800 -14.79 30.68 -4.94
C LEU A 800 -13.78 31.60 -4.27
N ASN A 801 -13.36 32.63 -4.98
CA ASN A 801 -12.45 33.65 -4.47
C ASN A 801 -13.20 34.96 -4.24
N HIS A 802 -13.10 35.51 -3.05
CA HIS A 802 -13.58 36.84 -2.71
C HIS A 802 -12.37 37.74 -2.46
N LEU A 803 -12.10 38.64 -3.41
CA LEU A 803 -11.16 39.74 -3.25
C LEU A 803 -11.79 40.81 -2.38
N LEU A 804 -11.15 41.11 -1.25
CA LEU A 804 -11.58 42.17 -0.36
C LEU A 804 -11.11 43.52 -0.89
N ALA A 805 -11.96 44.55 -0.73
CA ALA A 805 -11.59 45.93 -1.04
C ALA A 805 -10.39 46.38 -0.20
N SER A 806 -9.44 47.07 -0.82
CA SER A 806 -8.30 47.64 -0.10
C SER A 806 -8.74 48.85 0.73
N ALA A 807 -8.34 48.93 2.00
CA ALA A 807 -8.64 50.07 2.86
C ALA A 807 -7.85 51.35 2.48
N THR A 808 -6.79 51.22 1.69
CA THR A 808 -5.86 52.32 1.33
C THR A 808 -6.12 52.92 -0.05
N GLU A 809 -7.00 52.34 -0.87
CA GLU A 809 -7.31 52.82 -2.22
C GLU A 809 -8.82 53.10 -2.35
N SER A 810 -9.19 54.36 -2.61
CA SER A 810 -10.59 54.82 -2.65
C SER A 810 -11.45 54.22 -3.76
N ASN A 811 -10.84 53.54 -4.75
CA ASN A 811 -11.51 53.02 -5.94
C ASN A 811 -11.52 51.48 -6.06
N ASP A 812 -10.81 50.73 -5.21
CA ASP A 812 -10.74 49.26 -5.30
C ASP A 812 -11.95 48.61 -4.60
N LYS A 813 -13.04 48.44 -5.36
CA LYS A 813 -14.23 47.73 -4.89
C LYS A 813 -14.01 46.23 -5.14
N GLY A 814 -14.07 45.42 -4.08
CA GLY A 814 -13.79 43.98 -4.13
C GLY A 814 -14.55 43.19 -5.21
N ALA A 815 -14.10 41.97 -5.49
CA ALA A 815 -14.63 41.11 -6.54
C ALA A 815 -14.87 39.68 -6.05
N VAL A 816 -15.91 39.03 -6.58
CA VAL A 816 -16.21 37.61 -6.29
C VAL A 816 -16.09 36.83 -7.59
N LEU A 817 -15.15 35.88 -7.60
CA LEU A 817 -14.79 35.07 -8.76
C LEU A 817 -15.03 33.59 -8.47
N LEU A 818 -15.88 32.97 -9.27
CA LEU A 818 -16.11 31.53 -9.28
C LEU A 818 -15.28 30.89 -10.39
N ARG A 819 -14.57 29.82 -10.07
CA ARG A 819 -13.86 28.93 -11.00
C ARG A 819 -14.37 27.51 -10.83
N ALA A 820 -14.55 26.82 -11.94
CA ALA A 820 -14.86 25.41 -11.97
C ALA A 820 -14.00 24.73 -13.03
N GLU A 821 -13.48 23.55 -12.69
CA GLU A 821 -12.67 22.73 -13.56
C GLU A 821 -13.13 21.27 -13.43
N ALA A 822 -13.21 20.57 -14.56
CA ALA A 822 -13.36 19.13 -14.62
C ALA A 822 -12.27 18.56 -15.53
N ALA A 823 -11.56 17.54 -15.07
CA ALA A 823 -10.55 16.84 -15.84
C ALA A 823 -10.86 15.35 -15.90
N TYR A 824 -10.67 14.75 -17.06
CA TYR A 824 -10.81 13.32 -17.31
C TYR A 824 -9.59 12.83 -18.09
N GLN A 825 -9.03 11.71 -17.67
CA GLN A 825 -8.00 11.00 -18.43
C GLN A 825 -8.39 9.54 -18.58
N ARG A 826 -8.12 8.97 -19.76
CA ARG A 826 -8.32 7.54 -20.04
C ARG A 826 -7.13 6.96 -20.77
N PHE A 827 -6.64 5.84 -20.29
CA PHE A 827 -5.62 5.04 -20.96
C PHE A 827 -6.25 4.20 -22.07
N TYR A 828 -5.63 4.22 -23.24
CA TYR A 828 -5.99 3.34 -24.37
C TYR A 828 -4.89 2.30 -24.65
N SER A 829 -3.77 2.38 -23.93
CA SER A 829 -2.77 1.33 -23.81
C SER A 829 -2.06 1.44 -22.45
N ALA A 830 -1.21 0.48 -22.12
CA ALA A 830 -0.48 0.45 -20.84
C ALA A 830 0.31 1.73 -20.51
N LYS A 831 0.68 2.54 -21.50
CA LYS A 831 1.46 3.79 -21.30
C LYS A 831 0.86 5.03 -21.94
N LYS A 832 -0.20 4.89 -22.74
CA LYS A 832 -0.76 5.98 -23.57
C LYS A 832 -2.16 6.36 -23.14
N ARG A 833 -2.41 7.66 -23.07
CA ARG A 833 -3.68 8.23 -22.59
C ARG A 833 -4.20 9.37 -23.47
N VAL A 834 -5.52 9.56 -23.37
CA VAL A 834 -6.23 10.77 -23.77
C VAL A 834 -6.56 11.55 -22.50
N GLN A 835 -6.43 12.86 -22.56
CA GLN A 835 -6.77 13.79 -21.48
C GLN A 835 -7.70 14.87 -22.02
N VAL A 836 -8.72 15.19 -21.25
CA VAL A 836 -9.68 16.25 -21.51
C VAL A 836 -9.83 17.08 -20.25
N ARG A 837 -9.76 18.40 -20.38
CA ARG A 837 -10.02 19.34 -19.30
C ARG A 837 -11.04 20.37 -19.77
N LEU A 838 -12.06 20.59 -18.96
CA LEU A 838 -13.05 21.65 -19.12
C LEU A 838 -12.84 22.67 -18.00
N PHE A 839 -12.83 23.95 -18.36
CA PHE A 839 -12.77 25.05 -17.41
C PHE A 839 -13.87 26.08 -17.68
N GLY A 840 -14.40 26.64 -16.60
CA GLY A 840 -15.29 27.79 -16.61
C GLY A 840 -15.00 28.72 -15.44
N GLY A 841 -14.82 30.00 -15.72
CA GLY A 841 -14.68 31.06 -14.72
C GLY A 841 -15.71 32.16 -14.94
N ARG A 842 -16.26 32.71 -13.86
CA ARG A 842 -17.20 33.84 -13.90
C ARG A 842 -17.04 34.75 -12.70
N PHE A 843 -17.00 36.05 -12.94
CA PHE A 843 -17.19 37.06 -11.91
C PHE A 843 -18.67 37.13 -11.54
N LEU A 844 -19.00 36.76 -10.30
CA LEU A 844 -20.35 36.88 -9.73
C LEU A 844 -20.63 38.32 -9.28
N GLN A 845 -19.59 39.00 -8.83
CA GLN A 845 -19.56 40.41 -8.52
C GLN A 845 -18.25 40.98 -9.03
N SER A 846 -18.32 42.05 -9.81
CA SER A 846 -17.15 42.75 -10.34
C SER A 846 -17.36 44.24 -10.23
N ALA A 847 -16.36 44.95 -9.72
CA ALA A 847 -16.33 46.39 -9.77
C ALA A 847 -15.95 46.90 -11.16
N ALA A 848 -16.35 48.13 -11.50
CA ALA A 848 -16.00 48.75 -12.78
C ALA A 848 -14.47 48.93 -12.99
N GLN A 849 -13.67 48.84 -11.92
CA GLN A 849 -12.21 48.90 -11.96
C GLN A 849 -11.65 47.82 -11.02
N THR A 850 -11.46 46.60 -11.52
CA THR A 850 -10.77 45.52 -10.80
C THR A 850 -9.59 45.00 -11.60
N ASP A 851 -8.45 44.74 -10.95
CA ASP A 851 -7.27 44.12 -11.57
C ASP A 851 -7.39 42.60 -11.69
N PHE A 852 -8.54 42.04 -11.30
CA PHE A 852 -8.81 40.62 -11.42
C PHE A 852 -9.36 40.31 -12.80
N VAL A 853 -8.74 39.34 -13.47
CA VAL A 853 -9.12 38.83 -14.77
C VAL A 853 -8.98 37.31 -14.78
N LEU A 854 -9.74 36.68 -15.66
CA LEU A 854 -9.55 35.30 -16.08
C LEU A 854 -8.70 35.32 -17.34
N GLY A 855 -7.55 34.65 -17.34
CA GLY A 855 -6.70 34.57 -18.52
C GLY A 855 -6.93 33.29 -19.32
N LEU A 856 -6.84 33.38 -20.65
CA LEU A 856 -7.00 32.24 -21.54
C LEU A 856 -5.77 31.31 -21.51
N SER A 857 -4.58 31.88 -21.46
CA SER A 857 -3.30 31.14 -21.49
C SER A 857 -2.65 30.92 -20.11
N SER A 858 -3.21 31.50 -19.04
CA SER A 858 -2.88 31.24 -17.62
C SER A 858 -3.69 32.18 -16.74
N SER A 859 -3.75 31.89 -15.44
CA SER A 859 -4.20 32.87 -14.46
C SER A 859 -3.07 33.86 -14.11
N PRO A 860 -3.36 35.15 -13.81
CA PRO A 860 -2.37 36.09 -13.28
C PRO A 860 -1.82 35.76 -11.88
N ASP A 861 -2.17 34.59 -11.32
CA ASP A 861 -1.72 34.02 -10.05
C ASP A 861 -1.72 35.02 -8.89
N TYR A 862 -2.87 35.64 -8.64
CA TYR A 862 -3.10 36.65 -7.60
C TYR A 862 -2.70 36.23 -6.17
N ARG A 863 -2.67 34.92 -5.90
CA ARG A 863 -2.34 34.33 -4.59
C ARG A 863 -0.87 33.87 -4.50
N ARG A 864 -0.08 34.10 -5.55
CA ARG A 864 1.33 33.67 -5.67
C ARG A 864 1.50 32.18 -5.31
N GLN A 865 0.69 31.29 -5.90
CA GLN A 865 0.67 29.87 -5.53
C GLN A 865 1.50 28.96 -6.44
N THR A 866 1.90 29.47 -7.61
CA THR A 866 2.78 28.75 -8.54
C THR A 866 4.23 29.26 -8.41
N ALA A 867 5.22 28.38 -8.53
CA ALA A 867 6.61 28.82 -8.66
C ALA A 867 6.88 29.25 -10.11
N PHE A 868 7.09 30.55 -10.35
CA PHE A 868 7.49 31.08 -11.66
C PHE A 868 8.95 31.51 -11.62
N LEU A 869 9.67 31.31 -12.73
CA LEU A 869 11.06 31.76 -12.87
C LEU A 869 11.15 33.29 -13.08
N ASP A 870 10.16 33.88 -13.75
CA ASP A 870 10.06 35.33 -13.97
C ASP A 870 8.60 35.81 -13.96
N ARG A 871 8.18 36.48 -12.88
CA ARG A 871 6.85 37.10 -12.81
C ARG A 871 6.80 38.53 -13.31
N GLN A 872 7.92 39.22 -13.36
CA GLN A 872 7.97 40.66 -13.68
C GLN A 872 8.52 40.93 -15.09
N GLN A 873 8.85 39.87 -15.85
CA GLN A 873 9.43 39.97 -17.20
C GLN A 873 10.68 40.86 -17.24
N ILE A 874 11.52 40.80 -16.19
CA ILE A 874 12.73 41.62 -16.09
C ILE A 874 13.80 41.13 -17.08
N SER A 875 13.75 39.86 -17.49
CA SER A 875 14.71 39.27 -18.43
C SER A 875 14.20 39.28 -19.87
N HIS A 876 14.96 39.91 -20.78
CA HIS A 876 14.72 39.83 -22.23
C HIS A 876 15.09 38.45 -22.83
N ALA A 877 15.83 37.61 -22.10
CA ALA A 877 16.28 36.29 -22.59
C ALA A 877 15.30 35.15 -22.27
N LEU A 878 14.42 35.34 -21.28
CA LEU A 878 13.40 34.38 -20.84
C LEU A 878 12.16 35.15 -20.39
N THR A 879 11.27 35.50 -21.31
CA THR A 879 10.02 36.18 -20.96
C THR A 879 9.05 35.22 -20.28
N ALA A 880 9.22 34.93 -18.98
CA ALA A 880 8.53 33.76 -18.39
C ALA A 880 7.02 33.89 -18.24
N GLN A 881 6.40 35.09 -18.30
CA GLN A 881 4.94 35.18 -18.42
C GLN A 881 4.42 34.72 -19.80
N VAL A 882 5.27 34.79 -20.84
CA VAL A 882 4.94 34.29 -22.19
C VAL A 882 5.23 32.80 -22.25
N HIS A 883 6.40 32.37 -21.76
CA HIS A 883 6.88 31.01 -21.95
C HIS A 883 6.50 30.04 -20.83
N GLN A 884 6.44 30.44 -19.56
CA GLN A 884 6.02 29.56 -18.46
C GLN A 884 4.51 29.68 -18.21
N THR A 885 3.83 28.55 -18.02
CA THR A 885 2.42 28.49 -17.61
C THR A 885 2.24 27.61 -16.37
N ASP A 886 1.12 27.81 -15.68
CA ASP A 886 0.66 26.98 -14.56
C ASP A 886 -0.57 26.14 -14.92
N ASN A 887 -1.02 26.19 -16.17
CA ASN A 887 -2.23 25.53 -16.67
C ASN A 887 -3.50 25.85 -15.85
N ARG A 888 -3.56 27.03 -15.21
CA ARG A 888 -4.78 27.53 -14.55
C ARG A 888 -5.62 28.39 -15.48
N ASP A 889 -6.84 28.67 -15.04
CA ASP A 889 -7.88 29.32 -15.84
C ASP A 889 -8.06 28.62 -17.19
N GLY A 890 -7.92 29.33 -18.32
CA GLY A 890 -8.14 28.78 -19.65
C GLY A 890 -7.13 27.71 -20.08
N ALA A 891 -5.93 27.70 -19.48
CA ALA A 891 -4.86 26.72 -19.71
C ALA A 891 -4.51 26.44 -21.19
N PHE A 892 -4.65 27.44 -22.06
CA PHE A 892 -4.13 27.34 -23.43
C PHE A 892 -2.63 27.09 -23.41
N LYS A 893 -2.18 26.11 -24.18
CA LYS A 893 -0.78 25.71 -24.25
C LYS A 893 0.07 26.66 -25.08
N ALA A 894 -0.53 27.43 -25.98
CA ALA A 894 0.07 28.58 -26.65
C ALA A 894 -0.17 29.88 -25.85
N PHE A 895 0.63 30.91 -26.13
CA PHE A 895 0.44 32.22 -25.53
C PHE A 895 -0.57 33.00 -26.36
N VAL A 896 -1.76 33.20 -25.80
CA VAL A 896 -2.85 33.99 -26.36
C VAL A 896 -3.19 35.03 -25.29
N PRO A 897 -2.78 36.31 -25.47
CA PRO A 897 -2.92 37.36 -24.45
C PRO A 897 -4.36 37.86 -24.32
N VAL A 898 -5.28 36.93 -24.08
CA VAL A 898 -6.72 37.15 -23.93
C VAL A 898 -7.07 36.99 -22.46
N ALA A 899 -7.73 38.00 -21.93
CA ALA A 899 -8.26 38.01 -20.57
C ALA A 899 -9.73 38.43 -20.58
N SER A 900 -10.48 38.07 -19.53
CA SER A 900 -11.85 38.55 -19.34
C SER A 900 -12.16 38.92 -17.89
N GLN A 901 -12.93 39.98 -17.71
CA GLN A 901 -13.44 40.47 -16.42
C GLN A 901 -14.88 40.03 -16.13
N LYS A 902 -15.50 39.21 -17.01
CA LYS A 902 -16.85 38.67 -16.78
C LYS A 902 -16.89 37.15 -16.77
N TRP A 903 -16.59 36.50 -17.88
CA TRP A 903 -16.51 35.05 -17.94
C TRP A 903 -15.55 34.57 -19.03
N LEU A 904 -14.95 33.41 -18.77
CA LEU A 904 -14.07 32.68 -19.68
C LEU A 904 -14.35 31.19 -19.54
N SER A 905 -14.34 30.46 -20.66
CA SER A 905 -14.40 29.00 -20.65
C SER A 905 -13.41 28.41 -21.64
N SER A 906 -12.90 27.22 -21.35
CA SER A 906 -12.04 26.49 -22.27
C SER A 906 -12.25 24.99 -22.19
N LEU A 907 -11.93 24.33 -23.31
CA LEU A 907 -11.80 22.89 -23.46
C LEU A 907 -10.37 22.61 -23.93
N ASN A 908 -9.62 21.86 -23.15
CA ASN A 908 -8.26 21.44 -23.50
C ASN A 908 -8.25 19.94 -23.74
N VAL A 909 -7.74 19.50 -24.90
CA VAL A 909 -7.60 18.08 -25.25
C VAL A 909 -6.13 17.78 -25.49
N GLN A 910 -5.63 16.69 -24.92
CA GLN A 910 -4.29 16.18 -25.18
C GLN A 910 -4.31 14.67 -25.39
N VAL A 911 -3.64 14.19 -26.43
CA VAL A 911 -3.61 12.78 -26.81
C VAL A 911 -2.17 12.34 -26.98
N ASP A 912 -1.72 11.36 -26.20
CA ASP A 912 -0.44 10.72 -26.45
C ASP A 912 -0.42 10.11 -27.85
N VAL A 913 0.65 10.28 -28.62
CA VAL A 913 0.74 9.70 -29.96
C VAL A 913 1.19 8.23 -29.87
N PRO A 914 0.56 7.32 -30.63
CA PRO A 914 1.02 5.93 -30.74
C PRO A 914 2.49 5.85 -31.16
N ALA A 915 3.27 4.96 -30.54
CA ALA A 915 4.70 4.72 -30.80
C ALA A 915 5.69 5.89 -30.58
N LEU A 916 5.28 7.16 -30.53
CA LEU A 916 6.18 8.31 -30.33
C LEU A 916 6.18 8.81 -28.87
N PRO A 917 7.30 9.31 -28.33
CA PRO A 917 7.38 9.85 -26.97
C PRO A 917 6.85 11.29 -26.86
N LEU A 918 5.78 11.62 -27.59
CA LEU A 918 5.14 12.95 -27.62
C LEU A 918 3.63 12.83 -27.52
N ALA A 919 2.97 13.96 -27.28
CA ALA A 919 1.51 14.08 -27.35
C ALA A 919 1.14 15.21 -28.32
N ILE A 920 -0.08 15.19 -28.84
CA ILE A 920 -0.69 16.31 -29.55
C ILE A 920 -1.71 16.98 -28.65
N PHE A 921 -1.89 18.29 -28.82
CA PHE A 921 -2.89 19.04 -28.10
C PHE A 921 -3.77 19.88 -29.04
N ALA A 922 -4.99 20.14 -28.59
CA ALA A 922 -5.89 21.11 -29.19
C ALA A 922 -6.71 21.77 -28.07
N ASP A 923 -6.67 23.09 -27.99
CA ASP A 923 -7.43 23.85 -27.01
C ASP A 923 -8.43 24.78 -27.70
N LEU A 924 -9.62 24.91 -27.10
CA LEU A 924 -10.71 25.77 -27.56
C LEU A 924 -11.13 26.67 -26.41
N GLY A 925 -11.39 27.95 -26.70
CA GLY A 925 -11.59 28.97 -25.68
C GLY A 925 -12.64 29.97 -26.10
N ALA A 926 -13.44 30.42 -25.14
CA ALA A 926 -14.47 31.43 -25.35
C ALA A 926 -14.45 32.47 -24.23
N THR A 927 -14.68 33.73 -24.59
CA THR A 927 -14.75 34.86 -23.65
C THR A 927 -15.98 35.73 -23.87
N SER A 928 -16.36 36.45 -22.83
CA SER A 928 -17.47 37.41 -22.87
C SER A 928 -17.18 38.66 -23.73
N GLU A 929 -15.92 39.08 -23.74
CA GLU A 929 -15.46 40.34 -24.31
C GLU A 929 -14.85 40.10 -25.67
N LYS A 930 -15.17 40.98 -26.63
CA LYS A 930 -14.48 40.98 -27.92
C LYS A 930 -13.05 41.45 -27.68
N GLN A 931 -12.07 40.61 -27.97
CA GLN A 931 -10.65 40.91 -27.77
C GLN A 931 -9.97 41.04 -29.13
N PHE A 932 -9.01 41.97 -29.23
CA PHE A 932 -8.12 42.10 -30.36
C PHE A 932 -6.82 41.35 -30.06
N LEU A 933 -6.35 40.54 -31.01
CA LEU A 933 -5.00 39.99 -30.97
C LEU A 933 -4.09 40.94 -31.77
N ALA A 934 -2.84 41.10 -31.31
CA ALA A 934 -1.88 41.99 -31.94
C ALA A 934 -1.78 41.72 -33.46
N GLY A 935 -1.90 42.76 -34.28
CA GLY A 935 -1.85 42.65 -35.74
C GLY A 935 -3.15 42.23 -36.44
N ARG A 936 -4.29 42.10 -35.74
CA ARG A 936 -5.61 41.82 -36.34
C ARG A 936 -6.55 43.03 -36.31
N ALA A 937 -7.26 43.25 -37.41
CA ALA A 937 -8.26 44.32 -37.54
C ALA A 937 -9.64 43.95 -36.97
N THR A 938 -9.92 42.67 -36.74
CA THR A 938 -11.21 42.17 -36.24
C THR A 938 -11.07 41.63 -34.82
N SER A 939 -12.04 41.98 -33.97
CA SER A 939 -12.14 41.44 -32.62
C SER A 939 -12.97 40.16 -32.60
N GLN A 940 -12.55 39.18 -31.80
CA GLN A 940 -13.19 37.87 -31.72
C GLN A 940 -13.45 37.45 -30.27
N ARG A 941 -14.34 36.47 -30.08
CA ARG A 941 -14.70 35.88 -28.78
C ARG A 941 -14.37 34.41 -28.66
N LEU A 942 -14.02 33.78 -29.78
CA LEU A 942 -13.66 32.37 -29.87
C LEU A 942 -12.19 32.29 -30.26
N PHE A 943 -11.48 31.38 -29.61
CA PHE A 943 -10.05 31.19 -29.77
C PHE A 943 -9.75 29.69 -29.79
N TYR A 944 -8.67 29.33 -30.47
CA TYR A 944 -8.16 27.97 -30.48
C TYR A 944 -6.64 27.95 -30.59
N ASP A 945 -6.02 26.87 -30.14
CA ASP A 945 -4.65 26.51 -30.46
C ASP A 945 -4.53 24.99 -30.67
N ALA A 946 -3.47 24.58 -31.36
CA ALA A 946 -3.13 23.18 -31.54
C ALA A 946 -1.63 23.01 -31.77
N GLY A 947 -1.08 21.88 -31.35
CA GLY A 947 0.34 21.62 -31.49
C GLY A 947 0.81 20.32 -30.87
N VAL A 948 2.10 20.29 -30.53
CA VAL A 948 2.79 19.12 -29.98
C VAL A 948 3.24 19.42 -28.55
N THR A 949 3.01 18.47 -27.65
CA THR A 949 3.58 18.45 -26.30
C THR A 949 4.77 17.50 -26.26
N LEU A 950 5.89 17.99 -25.74
CA LEU A 950 7.10 17.22 -25.42
C LEU A 950 7.17 17.00 -23.90
N PRO A 951 6.70 15.85 -23.38
CA PRO A 951 6.66 15.59 -21.95
C PRO A 951 7.99 15.01 -21.46
N PHE A 952 8.96 15.86 -21.12
CA PHE A 952 10.24 15.43 -20.53
C PHE A 952 10.02 14.70 -19.20
N VAL A 953 9.22 15.30 -18.31
CA VAL A 953 8.72 14.66 -17.09
C VAL A 953 7.23 14.95 -17.00
N ARG A 954 6.40 13.96 -17.34
CA ARG A 954 4.94 14.11 -17.44
C ARG A 954 4.35 14.84 -16.24
N ASN A 955 3.50 15.84 -16.52
CA ASN A 955 2.84 16.69 -15.54
C ASN A 955 3.76 17.58 -14.67
N ILE A 956 5.10 17.48 -14.79
CA ILE A 956 6.10 18.24 -14.04
C ILE A 956 6.82 19.23 -14.95
N PHE A 957 7.45 18.74 -16.00
CA PHE A 957 8.13 19.54 -17.02
C PHE A 957 7.69 19.08 -18.41
N GLU A 958 6.89 19.91 -19.06
CA GLU A 958 6.39 19.68 -20.42
C GLU A 958 6.63 20.94 -21.23
N VAL A 959 7.05 20.76 -22.49
CA VAL A 959 7.21 21.86 -23.45
C VAL A 959 6.11 21.75 -24.49
N TYR A 960 5.44 22.86 -24.75
CA TYR A 960 4.36 23.00 -25.71
C TYR A 960 4.88 23.74 -26.95
N VAL A 961 4.77 23.09 -28.10
CA VAL A 961 5.17 23.61 -29.41
C VAL A 961 3.90 23.84 -30.23
N PRO A 962 3.33 25.05 -30.24
CA PRO A 962 2.14 25.34 -31.02
C PRO A 962 2.47 25.36 -32.51
N VAL A 963 1.58 24.76 -33.30
CA VAL A 963 1.69 24.65 -34.76
C VAL A 963 0.59 25.45 -35.45
N ALA A 964 -0.58 25.55 -34.85
CA ALA A 964 -1.69 26.34 -35.34
C ALA A 964 -2.42 27.04 -34.19
N GLY A 965 -3.12 28.12 -34.48
CA GLY A 965 -3.96 28.78 -33.48
C GLY A 965 -4.26 30.24 -33.77
N SER A 966 -5.11 30.81 -32.93
CA SER A 966 -5.60 32.19 -33.03
C SER A 966 -4.51 33.23 -32.79
N GLN A 967 -3.43 32.88 -32.08
CA GLN A 967 -2.26 33.74 -31.87
C GLN A 967 -1.55 34.10 -33.18
N PHE A 968 -1.66 33.26 -34.21
CA PHE A 968 -1.03 33.50 -35.51
C PHE A 968 -1.98 34.23 -36.45
N ARG A 969 -1.50 35.20 -37.23
CA ARG A 969 -2.36 36.04 -38.09
C ARG A 969 -3.23 35.21 -39.03
N ASP A 970 -2.61 34.28 -39.74
CA ASP A 970 -3.24 33.43 -40.77
C ASP A 970 -3.46 31.98 -40.25
N GLY A 971 -3.45 31.80 -38.93
CA GLY A 971 -3.64 30.50 -38.27
C GLY A 971 -2.38 29.62 -38.16
N LEU A 972 -1.29 30.01 -38.83
CA LEU A 972 0.02 29.35 -38.82
C LEU A 972 1.14 30.39 -38.58
N PRO A 973 2.28 30.01 -37.97
CA PRO A 973 3.41 30.93 -37.76
C PRO A 973 3.94 31.47 -39.09
N GLY A 974 3.98 32.79 -39.25
CA GLY A 974 4.47 33.45 -40.46
C GLY A 974 5.99 33.68 -40.49
N SER A 975 6.68 33.47 -39.36
CA SER A 975 8.15 33.58 -39.26
C SER A 975 8.74 32.64 -38.20
N ARG A 976 10.07 32.42 -38.27
CA ARG A 976 10.80 31.66 -37.24
C ARG A 976 10.65 32.30 -35.86
N GLN A 977 10.69 33.63 -35.77
CA GLN A 977 10.54 34.36 -34.52
C GLN A 977 9.14 34.17 -33.94
N GLU A 978 8.09 34.33 -34.75
CA GLU A 978 6.71 34.11 -34.32
C GLU A 978 6.47 32.66 -33.85
N PHE A 979 7.13 31.68 -34.48
CA PHE A 979 7.12 30.29 -34.04
C PHE A 979 7.83 30.10 -32.70
N THR A 980 9.05 30.61 -32.53
CA THR A 980 9.82 30.46 -31.28
C THR A 980 9.18 31.17 -30.11
N ASP A 981 8.58 32.34 -30.34
CA ASP A 981 7.90 33.14 -29.32
C ASP A 981 6.62 32.44 -28.82
N GLY A 982 6.04 31.56 -29.63
CA GLY A 982 4.89 30.74 -29.27
C GLY A 982 5.21 29.53 -28.38
N ILE A 983 6.48 29.11 -28.27
CA ILE A 983 6.87 27.93 -27.48
C ILE A 983 6.68 28.21 -25.99
N ARG A 984 6.00 27.31 -25.29
CA ARG A 984 5.75 27.43 -23.84
C ARG A 984 6.19 26.18 -23.09
N PHE A 985 6.21 26.26 -21.78
CA PHE A 985 6.48 25.14 -20.90
C PHE A 985 5.73 25.28 -19.58
N VAL A 986 5.48 24.15 -18.93
CA VAL A 986 5.02 24.07 -17.54
C VAL A 986 6.17 23.57 -16.68
N LEU A 987 6.33 24.13 -15.48
CA LEU A 987 7.30 23.65 -14.48
C LEU A 987 6.63 23.57 -13.10
N ASN A 988 6.10 22.40 -12.76
CA ASN A 988 5.34 22.14 -11.53
C ASN A 988 6.23 21.56 -10.42
N LEU A 989 7.15 22.36 -9.86
CA LEU A 989 8.07 21.91 -8.80
C LEU A 989 7.35 21.42 -7.52
N ASN A 990 6.14 21.92 -7.25
CA ASN A 990 5.34 21.46 -6.11
C ASN A 990 5.00 19.96 -6.16
N LYS A 991 5.04 19.34 -7.35
CA LYS A 991 4.85 17.88 -7.51
C LYS A 991 6.07 17.05 -7.11
N LEU A 992 7.23 17.69 -6.91
CA LEU A 992 8.45 17.05 -6.41
C LEU A 992 8.54 17.12 -4.87
N SER A 993 7.56 17.72 -4.19
CA SER A 993 7.53 17.76 -2.73
C SER A 993 7.46 16.33 -2.16
N PRO A 994 8.42 15.92 -1.31
CA PRO A 994 8.43 14.57 -0.76
C PRO A 994 7.20 14.28 0.12
N PHE A 995 6.66 15.31 0.80
CA PHE A 995 5.41 15.20 1.56
C PHE A 995 4.23 14.83 0.66
N ARG A 996 4.10 15.53 -0.47
CA ARG A 996 3.00 15.32 -1.42
C ARG A 996 3.12 13.98 -2.14
N LEU A 997 4.33 13.61 -2.57
CA LEU A 997 4.57 12.34 -3.26
C LEU A 997 4.23 11.15 -2.34
N LEU A 998 4.61 11.24 -1.06
CA LEU A 998 4.27 10.21 -0.09
C LEU A 998 2.75 10.13 0.12
N ASP A 999 2.07 11.26 0.34
CA ASP A 999 0.61 11.29 0.52
C ASP A 999 -0.15 10.76 -0.72
N GLU A 1000 0.28 11.13 -1.93
CA GLU A 1000 -0.34 10.64 -3.17
C GLU A 1000 -0.11 9.14 -3.37
N ASN A 1001 1.04 8.60 -2.97
CA ASN A 1001 1.33 7.17 -3.10
C ASN A 1001 0.65 6.32 -2.02
N LEU A 1002 0.53 6.78 -0.78
CA LEU A 1002 -0.15 6.04 0.30
C LEU A 1002 -1.67 6.01 0.16
N THR A 1003 -2.23 6.90 -0.66
CA THR A 1003 -3.68 7.05 -0.85
C THR A 1003 -4.18 6.49 -2.19
N ARG A 1004 -3.28 5.99 -3.02
CA ARG A 1004 -3.55 5.14 -4.19
C ARG A 1004 -3.65 3.69 -3.74
#